data_AF-A0A961G724-F1
#
_entry.id   AF-A0A961G724-F1
#
_cell.length_a   1.000
_cell.length_b   1.000
_cell.length_c   1.000
_cell.angle_alpha   90.00
_cell.angle_beta   90.00
_cell.angle_gamma   90.00
#
_symmetry.space_group_name_H-M   'P 1'
#
loop_
_entity.id
_entity.type
_entity.pdbx_description
1 polymer ?
#
loop_
_entity_poly.entity_id
_entity_poly.type
_entity_poly.pdbx_seq_one_letter_code
_entity_poly.pdbx_strand_id
1 'polypeptide(L)'
;MQRLRAFRRTHPIVTVLIGLAVVLLGTTAWAASQLLRVPEVEVSFAVPTAPRLTPASPSETIYRIDASRSSATYEVTEQLAGTEHTATGSTSGIAGDIGLDRADPSAARLGEVVINVQQLTSDQALRDQRLQHDFLESQTFPLATYRASTIDGLPDAVADGQTYDVTVHGDLTVKETTAPVELRAQVRPDGAELHVDAEATVSLEAFGVGPINLIGFVSAADEARLRLDLVAVDADELEAPNQIAAPQRVETAAAGGPSFAATVQPVLEANCASCHNDGGVGASVWRLEQASDAASVAPGLGLAVGAGYMPPWPASDVGVPLQHSMALDQSEIDAVVAWADAGGPLDVDPATPIANSVEPAVSIRPDVELTLAEPYVGSTDVRNDYRCFVVDPGFTEPTAISGYEFVPDKDEILHHALAFRVDKTSAEKLRRSDADDDGSGWTCAAGAGMGVGALGGGGGSPTTGTYSQQFMAWAPGQVPTQFPEGSGLQFAPGDVVMLQIHYHFVHETPPDQSTLVLQRADGTPDELDPIEYSLYLAPAEIPCTPDETGPLCDRDAELARLNTEFGPVGALIANGLHAMCGTSVDELAVLDGTRASASCDHRVGRPGEILGIFGHMHELGVHYRMTLNPDTPDEQVLLDIPAWDFGWQLNYQPTDQVILERGDVIRVECTWDRALMAGEPKWVTWSEGTEDEMCYSAITTRRIR
;
A
#
# COMPACT_ATOMS: atom_id res chain seq x y z
N MET A 1 -23.81 -26.55 34.35
CA MET A 1 -22.81 -27.03 35.36
C MET A 1 -22.84 -28.54 35.65
N GLN A 2 -23.99 -29.22 35.78
CA GLN A 2 -24.03 -30.68 36.06
C GLN A 2 -23.46 -31.56 34.95
N ARG A 3 -23.63 -31.20 33.67
CA ARG A 3 -23.09 -31.96 32.52
C ARG A 3 -21.56 -31.88 32.40
N LEU A 4 -20.96 -30.72 32.66
CA LEU A 4 -19.49 -30.57 32.70
C LEU A 4 -18.84 -31.38 33.85
N ARG A 5 -19.51 -31.48 35.00
CA ARG A 5 -19.01 -32.28 36.14
C ARG A 5 -19.04 -33.79 35.85
N ALA A 6 -19.99 -34.26 35.04
CA ALA A 6 -20.06 -35.66 34.62
C ALA A 6 -18.96 -36.01 33.60
N PHE A 7 -18.73 -35.12 32.63
CA PHE A 7 -17.68 -35.30 31.61
C PHE A 7 -16.26 -35.32 32.21
N ARG A 8 -15.99 -34.43 33.18
CA ARG A 8 -14.71 -34.38 33.92
C ARG A 8 -14.38 -35.65 34.72
N ARG A 9 -15.40 -36.43 35.12
CA ARG A 9 -15.22 -37.66 35.90
C ARG A 9 -14.97 -38.90 35.05
N THR A 10 -15.45 -38.91 33.81
CA THR A 10 -15.31 -40.08 32.91
C THR A 10 -14.11 -39.97 31.97
N HIS A 11 -13.60 -38.77 31.69
CA HIS A 11 -12.49 -38.56 30.75
C HIS A 11 -11.40 -37.62 31.30
N PRO A 12 -10.67 -38.04 32.36
CA PRO A 12 -9.68 -37.20 33.03
C PRO A 12 -8.50 -36.82 32.11
N ILE A 13 -8.09 -37.73 31.21
CA ILE A 13 -7.00 -37.50 30.26
C ILE A 13 -7.40 -36.44 29.20
N VAL A 14 -8.61 -36.54 28.65
CA VAL A 14 -9.12 -35.58 27.66
C VAL A 14 -9.28 -34.19 28.28
N THR A 15 -9.70 -34.11 29.55
CA THR A 15 -9.80 -32.82 30.25
C THR A 15 -8.43 -32.18 30.47
N VAL A 16 -7.40 -32.98 30.78
CA VAL A 16 -6.02 -32.49 30.96
C VAL A 16 -5.41 -32.08 29.61
N LEU A 17 -5.67 -32.82 28.53
CA LEU A 17 -5.21 -32.48 27.18
C LEU A 17 -5.89 -31.22 26.63
N ILE A 18 -7.20 -31.04 26.86
CA ILE A 18 -7.90 -29.79 26.52
C ILE A 18 -7.35 -28.63 27.35
N GLY A 19 -7.08 -28.85 28.64
CA GLY A 19 -6.45 -27.83 29.50
C GLY A 19 -5.05 -27.45 29.03
N LEU A 20 -4.23 -28.43 28.64
CA LEU A 20 -2.90 -28.21 28.08
C LEU A 20 -2.96 -27.55 26.70
N ALA A 21 -3.90 -27.93 25.84
CA ALA A 21 -4.11 -27.31 24.53
C ALA A 21 -4.58 -25.86 24.66
N VAL A 22 -5.48 -25.55 25.59
CA VAL A 22 -5.93 -24.17 25.87
C VAL A 22 -4.81 -23.34 26.48
N VAL A 23 -3.97 -23.91 27.34
CA VAL A 23 -2.79 -23.22 27.88
C VAL A 23 -1.73 -23.02 26.80
N LEU A 24 -1.46 -24.03 25.96
CA LEU A 24 -0.53 -23.91 24.83
C LEU A 24 -1.01 -22.89 23.81
N LEU A 25 -2.28 -22.99 23.36
CA LEU A 25 -2.92 -22.02 22.46
C LEU A 25 -2.95 -20.62 23.08
N GLY A 26 -3.24 -20.50 24.38
CA GLY A 26 -3.19 -19.23 25.10
C GLY A 26 -1.78 -18.66 25.21
N THR A 27 -0.75 -19.50 25.40
CA THR A 27 0.65 -19.07 25.44
C THR A 27 1.23 -18.78 24.06
N THR A 28 0.78 -19.46 23.01
CA THR A 28 1.18 -19.19 21.62
C THR A 28 0.44 -17.98 21.06
N ALA A 29 -0.84 -17.78 21.40
CA ALA A 29 -1.58 -16.56 21.08
C ALA A 29 -1.05 -15.36 21.87
N TRP A 30 -0.69 -15.55 23.15
CA TRP A 30 0.01 -14.52 23.92
C TRP A 30 1.39 -14.22 23.33
N ALA A 31 2.21 -15.23 23.01
CA ALA A 31 3.51 -15.02 22.38
C ALA A 31 3.41 -14.38 20.98
N ALA A 32 2.42 -14.78 20.16
CA ALA A 32 2.13 -14.15 18.87
C ALA A 32 1.61 -12.71 19.04
N SER A 33 0.79 -12.43 20.05
CA SER A 33 0.36 -11.06 20.39
C SER A 33 1.50 -10.18 20.93
N GLN A 34 2.55 -10.77 21.51
CA GLN A 34 3.77 -10.04 21.88
C GLN A 34 4.68 -9.80 20.68
N LEU A 35 4.60 -10.62 19.63
CA LEU A 35 5.32 -10.45 18.36
C LEU A 35 4.70 -9.39 17.45
N LEU A 36 3.40 -9.11 17.59
CA LEU A 36 2.63 -8.14 16.78
C LEU A 36 2.44 -6.77 17.45
N ARG A 37 2.87 -6.61 18.70
CA ARG A 37 3.03 -5.29 19.30
C ARG A 37 4.36 -4.75 18.81
N VAL A 38 4.39 -3.59 18.15
CA VAL A 38 5.61 -2.80 18.07
C VAL A 38 6.00 -2.51 19.52
N PRO A 39 7.05 -3.15 20.06
CA PRO A 39 7.43 -2.92 21.45
C PRO A 39 7.81 -1.46 21.55
N GLU A 40 7.30 -0.76 22.57
CA GLU A 40 7.77 0.59 22.86
C GLU A 40 9.29 0.51 23.03
N VAL A 41 10.03 1.09 22.07
CA VAL A 41 11.48 1.06 22.06
C VAL A 41 11.94 1.82 23.29
N GLU A 42 12.64 1.15 24.21
CA GLU A 42 13.21 1.83 25.38
C GLU A 42 14.35 2.73 24.88
N VAL A 43 14.03 4.00 24.62
CA VAL A 43 14.98 4.98 24.08
C VAL A 43 15.98 5.36 25.17
N SER A 44 17.25 5.05 24.92
CA SER A 44 18.34 5.51 25.78
C SER A 44 18.74 6.94 25.42
N PHE A 45 18.58 7.87 26.36
CA PHE A 45 19.07 9.25 26.23
C PHE A 45 20.53 9.43 26.69
N ALA A 46 21.30 8.34 26.78
CA ALA A 46 22.73 8.40 27.07
C ALA A 46 23.50 9.00 25.88
N VAL A 47 24.48 9.84 26.17
CA VAL A 47 25.44 10.28 25.15
C VAL A 47 26.30 9.07 24.76
N PRO A 48 26.43 8.74 23.45
CA PRO A 48 27.21 7.59 23.03
C PRO A 48 28.70 7.77 23.38
N THR A 49 29.43 6.66 23.49
CA THR A 49 30.88 6.70 23.72
C THR A 49 31.63 6.62 22.39
N ALA A 50 32.35 7.67 22.04
CA ALA A 50 33.26 7.69 20.89
C ALA A 50 34.73 7.44 21.31
N PRO A 51 35.56 6.85 20.43
CA PRO A 51 37.00 6.76 20.63
C PRO A 51 37.64 8.14 20.86
N ARG A 52 38.40 8.28 21.94
CA ARG A 52 39.06 9.56 22.26
C ARG A 52 40.36 9.73 21.48
N LEU A 53 40.57 10.91 20.92
CA LEU A 53 41.85 11.28 20.34
C LEU A 53 42.83 11.65 21.45
N THR A 54 44.10 11.33 21.23
CA THR A 54 45.21 11.92 21.99
C THR A 54 45.92 12.93 21.10
N PRO A 55 46.44 14.03 21.67
CA PRO A 55 47.28 14.97 20.93
C PRO A 55 48.47 14.26 20.27
N ALA A 56 48.62 14.42 18.97
CA ALA A 56 49.72 13.96 18.14
C ALA A 56 50.94 14.91 18.22
N SER A 57 50.71 16.17 18.61
CA SER A 57 51.76 17.16 18.87
C SER A 57 51.43 17.99 20.13
N PRO A 58 52.41 18.70 20.73
CA PRO A 58 52.16 19.62 21.85
C PRO A 58 51.34 20.87 21.48
N SER A 59 51.21 21.17 20.19
CA SER A 59 50.47 22.33 19.67
C SER A 59 49.07 21.98 19.15
N GLU A 60 48.76 20.68 19.00
CA GLU A 60 47.42 20.22 18.66
C GLU A 60 46.49 20.31 19.88
N THR A 61 45.33 20.94 19.66
CA THR A 61 44.22 20.97 20.63
C THR A 61 43.20 19.90 20.24
N ILE A 62 42.66 19.18 21.21
CA ILE A 62 41.57 18.22 21.00
C ILE A 62 40.26 18.89 21.39
N TYR A 63 39.39 19.14 20.43
CA TYR A 63 38.03 19.62 20.65
C TYR A 63 37.08 18.41 20.74
N ARG A 64 36.36 18.27 21.84
CA ARG A 64 35.35 17.23 22.04
C ARG A 64 33.96 17.79 21.78
N ILE A 65 33.16 17.05 21.01
CA ILE A 65 31.76 17.42 20.73
C ILE A 65 30.97 17.51 22.04
N ASP A 66 30.36 18.67 22.28
CA ASP A 66 29.41 18.90 23.36
C ASP A 66 28.01 18.52 22.89
N ALA A 67 27.60 17.32 23.25
CA ALA A 67 26.30 16.75 22.88
C ALA A 67 25.10 17.61 23.34
N SER A 68 25.23 18.44 24.39
CA SER A 68 24.13 19.33 24.84
C SER A 68 23.92 20.55 23.96
N ARG A 69 24.89 20.86 23.09
CA ARG A 69 24.88 21.99 22.17
C ARG A 69 25.04 21.56 20.71
N SER A 70 24.92 20.27 20.45
CA SER A 70 25.09 19.68 19.11
C SER A 70 23.85 18.88 18.73
N SER A 71 23.61 18.75 17.43
CA SER A 71 22.53 17.95 16.87
C SER A 71 22.92 17.30 15.54
N ALA A 72 22.40 16.10 15.31
CA ALA A 72 22.37 15.44 14.02
C ALA A 72 20.91 15.33 13.55
N THR A 73 20.66 15.68 12.30
CA THR A 73 19.32 15.76 11.70
C THR A 73 19.30 15.01 10.38
N TYR A 74 18.20 14.30 10.11
CA TYR A 74 17.87 13.84 8.76
C TYR A 74 16.70 14.65 8.21
N GLU A 75 16.69 14.86 6.90
CA GLU A 75 15.57 15.40 6.13
C GLU A 75 15.30 14.45 4.95
N VAL A 76 14.06 14.00 4.80
CA VAL A 76 13.62 13.14 3.69
C VAL A 76 12.33 13.68 3.10
N THR A 77 12.21 13.67 1.77
CA THR A 77 10.95 13.99 1.10
C THR A 77 10.00 12.81 1.23
N GLU A 78 8.78 13.03 1.70
CA GLU A 78 7.73 12.01 1.80
C GLU A 78 6.49 12.42 1.01
N GLN A 79 5.84 11.47 0.33
CA GLN A 79 4.46 11.63 -0.13
C GLN A 79 3.53 11.06 0.95
N LEU A 80 2.59 11.86 1.41
CA LEU A 80 1.51 11.47 2.29
C LEU A 80 0.19 11.71 1.55
N ALA A 81 -0.58 10.66 1.26
CA ALA A 81 -1.85 10.74 0.53
C ALA A 81 -1.75 11.59 -0.77
N GLY A 82 -0.68 11.39 -1.55
CA GLY A 82 -0.43 12.10 -2.80
C GLY A 82 0.07 13.55 -2.66
N THR A 83 0.33 14.03 -1.45
CA THR A 83 0.91 15.37 -1.20
C THR A 83 2.36 15.25 -0.72
N GLU A 84 3.25 16.05 -1.28
CA GLU A 84 4.67 16.07 -0.91
C GLU A 84 4.93 16.90 0.37
N HIS A 85 5.68 16.31 1.30
CA HIS A 85 6.12 16.90 2.56
C HIS A 85 7.61 16.62 2.80
N THR A 86 8.25 17.38 3.68
CA THR A 86 9.62 17.10 4.15
C THR A 86 9.57 16.62 5.60
N ALA A 87 9.84 15.35 5.82
CA ALA A 87 10.01 14.79 7.14
C ALA A 87 11.39 15.11 7.69
N THR A 88 11.43 15.65 8.91
CA THR A 88 12.67 16.01 9.60
C THR A 88 12.72 15.33 10.96
N GLY A 89 13.81 14.62 11.26
CA GLY A 89 14.04 14.06 12.59
C GLY A 89 15.44 14.37 13.09
N SER A 90 15.58 14.53 14.40
CA SER A 90 16.83 15.01 15.03
C SER A 90 17.20 14.24 16.30
N THR A 91 18.50 14.20 16.59
CA THR A 91 19.09 13.62 17.80
C THR A 91 20.23 14.49 18.29
N SER A 92 20.37 14.61 19.62
CA SER A 92 21.53 15.24 20.27
C SER A 92 22.50 14.20 20.85
N GLY A 93 22.19 12.90 20.71
CA GLY A 93 23.07 11.83 21.16
C GLY A 93 24.26 11.66 20.22
N ILE A 94 25.18 12.61 20.19
CA ILE A 94 26.35 12.61 19.31
C ILE A 94 27.65 12.76 20.12
N ALA A 95 28.69 12.03 19.73
CA ALA A 95 30.00 12.12 20.36
C ALA A 95 31.12 11.97 19.33
N GLY A 96 32.27 12.61 19.60
CA GLY A 96 33.45 12.57 18.74
C GLY A 96 34.48 13.60 19.20
N ASP A 97 35.71 13.44 18.72
CA ASP A 97 36.82 14.35 18.99
C ASP A 97 37.40 14.88 17.66
N ILE A 98 37.84 16.14 17.64
CA ILE A 98 38.47 16.82 16.52
C ILE A 98 39.84 17.31 16.97
N GLY A 99 40.91 16.82 16.35
CA GLY A 99 42.26 17.30 16.56
C GLY A 99 42.60 18.43 15.59
N LEU A 100 43.02 19.58 16.11
CA LEU A 100 43.39 20.74 15.30
C LEU A 100 44.63 21.42 15.86
N ASP A 101 45.68 21.52 15.03
CA ASP A 101 46.79 22.45 15.22
C ASP A 101 46.53 23.68 14.35
N ARG A 102 46.33 24.85 14.96
CA ARG A 102 46.02 26.08 14.21
C ARG A 102 47.17 26.58 13.35
N ALA A 103 48.40 26.21 13.70
CA ALA A 103 49.61 26.57 12.96
C ALA A 103 49.96 25.55 11.86
N ASP A 104 49.40 24.34 11.93
CA ASP A 104 49.47 23.32 10.88
C ASP A 104 48.11 22.62 10.70
N PRO A 105 47.11 23.30 10.11
CA PRO A 105 45.77 22.74 9.95
C PRO A 105 45.76 21.52 9.02
N SER A 106 46.78 21.35 8.17
CA SER A 106 46.92 20.20 7.28
C SER A 106 47.04 18.86 8.03
N ALA A 107 47.42 18.90 9.30
CA ALA A 107 47.47 17.75 10.19
C ALA A 107 46.17 17.50 10.98
N ALA A 108 45.08 18.21 10.68
CA ALA A 108 43.81 18.05 11.36
C ALA A 108 43.24 16.63 11.24
N ARG A 109 42.56 16.17 12.29
CA ARG A 109 42.02 14.82 12.40
C ARG A 109 40.61 14.86 12.93
N LEU A 110 39.70 14.14 12.27
CA LEU A 110 38.39 13.83 12.81
C LEU A 110 38.44 12.40 13.39
N GLY A 111 38.20 12.28 14.69
CA GLY A 111 37.97 11.00 15.34
C GLY A 111 36.66 10.39 14.86
N GLU A 112 36.43 9.12 15.19
CA GLU A 112 35.16 8.48 14.84
C GLU A 112 34.00 9.22 15.53
N VAL A 113 33.02 9.65 14.73
CA VAL A 113 31.80 10.29 15.22
C VAL A 113 30.77 9.20 15.43
N VAL A 114 30.18 9.16 16.62
CA VAL A 114 29.18 8.15 17.01
C VAL A 114 27.88 8.86 17.32
N ILE A 115 26.80 8.41 16.69
CA ILE A 115 25.46 8.99 16.80
C ILE A 115 24.51 7.91 17.33
N ASN A 116 23.80 8.22 18.40
CA ASN A 116 22.73 7.38 18.93
C ASN A 116 21.44 7.66 18.14
N VAL A 117 21.08 6.71 17.28
CA VAL A 117 19.92 6.81 16.38
C VAL A 117 18.61 6.44 17.06
N GLN A 118 18.65 5.83 18.26
CA GLN A 118 17.45 5.58 19.06
C GLN A 118 16.78 6.90 19.50
N GLN A 119 17.55 7.98 19.60
CA GLN A 119 17.10 9.30 20.05
C GLN A 119 16.52 10.15 18.92
N LEU A 120 16.50 9.64 17.67
CA LEU A 120 15.89 10.37 16.56
C LEU A 120 14.41 10.59 16.84
N THR A 121 14.03 11.87 16.88
CA THR A 121 12.68 12.34 17.17
C THR A 121 12.25 13.34 16.10
N SER A 122 11.01 13.26 15.63
CA SER A 122 10.40 14.15 14.64
C SER A 122 9.13 14.80 15.20
N ASP A 123 8.39 15.49 14.34
CA ASP A 123 7.05 16.02 14.65
C ASP A 123 5.96 14.94 14.67
N GLN A 124 6.27 13.69 14.30
CA GLN A 124 5.31 12.57 14.26
C GLN A 124 5.81 11.36 15.05
N ALA A 125 5.15 11.06 16.16
CA ALA A 125 5.54 9.96 17.06
C ALA A 125 5.48 8.57 16.39
N LEU A 126 4.54 8.35 15.45
CA LEU A 126 4.46 7.11 14.70
C LEU A 126 5.65 6.96 13.73
N ARG A 127 6.07 8.05 13.08
CA ARG A 127 7.26 8.07 12.22
C ARG A 127 8.48 7.65 13.02
N ASP A 128 8.64 8.22 14.22
CA ASP A 128 9.77 7.91 15.11
C ASP A 128 9.76 6.43 15.50
N GLN A 129 8.61 5.90 15.92
CA GLN A 129 8.48 4.49 16.31
C GLN A 129 8.76 3.53 15.16
N ARG A 130 8.21 3.79 13.97
CA ARG A 130 8.42 2.96 12.76
C ARG A 130 9.87 3.05 12.29
N LEU A 131 10.45 4.26 12.23
CA LEU A 131 11.86 4.46 11.90
C LEU A 131 12.77 3.68 12.84
N GLN A 132 12.48 3.72 14.15
CA GLN A 132 13.25 3.01 15.16
C GLN A 132 13.07 1.49 15.11
N HIS A 133 11.86 1.00 14.81
CA HIS A 133 11.53 -0.42 14.85
C HIS A 133 11.80 -1.14 13.53
N ASP A 134 11.21 -0.66 12.43
CA ASP A 134 11.12 -1.40 11.17
C ASP A 134 12.27 -1.11 10.21
N PHE A 135 12.87 0.08 10.32
CA PHE A 135 13.86 0.53 9.34
C PHE A 135 15.28 0.56 9.91
N LEU A 136 15.51 1.36 10.95
CA LEU A 136 16.81 1.43 11.62
C LEU A 136 17.07 0.25 12.56
N GLU A 137 16.00 -0.44 13.00
CA GLU A 137 16.09 -1.54 13.98
C GLU A 137 16.94 -1.15 15.20
N SER A 138 16.71 0.06 15.71
CA SER A 138 17.60 0.78 16.62
C SER A 138 17.75 0.13 18.01
N GLN A 139 16.91 -0.86 18.36
CA GLN A 139 17.16 -1.72 19.52
C GLN A 139 18.34 -2.67 19.31
N THR A 140 18.50 -3.18 18.09
CA THR A 140 19.61 -4.05 17.69
C THR A 140 20.82 -3.22 17.30
N PHE A 141 20.60 -2.12 16.56
CA PHE A 141 21.64 -1.24 16.04
C PHE A 141 21.48 0.19 16.56
N PRO A 142 21.78 0.46 17.84
CA PRO A 142 21.50 1.76 18.46
C PRO A 142 22.40 2.90 17.99
N LEU A 143 23.51 2.59 17.31
CA LEU A 143 24.54 3.55 16.95
C LEU A 143 24.79 3.55 15.44
N ALA A 144 24.88 4.75 14.87
CA ALA A 144 25.53 4.99 13.59
C ALA A 144 26.92 5.57 13.83
N THR A 145 27.88 5.25 12.97
CA THR A 145 29.26 5.74 13.11
C THR A 145 29.78 6.31 11.80
N TYR A 146 30.48 7.44 11.87
CA TYR A 146 31.20 8.01 10.75
C TYR A 146 32.70 7.98 11.02
N ARG A 147 33.46 7.36 10.13
CA ARG A 147 34.92 7.27 10.22
C ARG A 147 35.56 8.06 9.07
N ALA A 148 36.15 9.20 9.40
CA ALA A 148 36.89 10.00 8.45
C ALA A 148 38.14 9.27 7.93
N SER A 149 38.41 9.47 6.65
CA SER A 149 39.58 8.96 5.94
C SER A 149 40.51 10.10 5.49
N THR A 150 39.95 11.15 4.87
CA THR A 150 40.67 12.37 4.45
C THR A 150 39.84 13.61 4.71
N ILE A 151 40.54 14.74 4.90
CA ILE A 151 39.94 16.07 5.05
C ILE A 151 40.60 16.98 4.01
N ASP A 152 39.81 17.49 3.07
CA ASP A 152 40.24 18.38 2.01
C ASP A 152 39.76 19.81 2.28
N GLY A 153 40.39 20.80 1.65
CA GLY A 153 40.01 22.23 1.80
C GLY A 153 40.60 22.94 3.02
N LEU A 154 41.49 22.29 3.78
CA LEU A 154 42.14 22.89 4.95
C LEU A 154 43.06 24.07 4.55
N PRO A 155 43.02 25.20 5.29
CA PRO A 155 43.86 26.37 5.00
C PRO A 155 45.30 26.19 5.51
N ASP A 156 46.22 27.05 5.05
CA ASP A 156 47.61 27.08 5.55
C ASP A 156 47.70 27.51 7.03
N ALA A 157 46.73 28.29 7.51
CA ALA A 157 46.62 28.73 8.90
C ALA A 157 45.16 29.02 9.26
N VAL A 158 44.83 28.80 10.53
CA VAL A 158 43.48 28.99 11.07
C VAL A 158 43.45 30.18 12.05
N ALA A 159 42.45 31.06 11.90
CA ALA A 159 42.20 32.22 12.74
C ALA A 159 40.81 32.16 13.37
N ASP A 160 40.70 32.68 14.59
CA ASP A 160 39.44 32.66 15.34
C ASP A 160 38.40 33.60 14.72
N GLY A 161 37.14 33.15 14.76
CA GLY A 161 35.99 33.84 14.19
C GLY A 161 35.88 33.74 12.67
N GLN A 162 36.86 33.16 11.97
CA GLN A 162 36.79 32.92 10.53
C GLN A 162 36.19 31.54 10.23
N THR A 163 35.31 31.48 9.23
CA THR A 163 34.73 30.23 8.72
C THR A 163 35.58 29.67 7.58
N TYR A 164 35.75 28.35 7.56
CA TYR A 164 36.48 27.60 6.55
C TYR A 164 35.60 26.48 5.99
N ASP A 165 35.51 26.40 4.67
CA ASP A 165 34.86 25.30 3.98
C ASP A 165 35.83 24.12 3.83
N VAL A 166 35.45 22.96 4.33
CA VAL A 166 36.21 21.72 4.22
C VAL A 166 35.32 20.59 3.73
N THR A 167 35.93 19.61 3.09
CA THR A 167 35.25 18.38 2.67
C THR A 167 35.86 17.22 3.41
N VAL A 168 35.06 16.47 4.16
CA VAL A 168 35.49 15.28 4.87
C VAL A 168 35.01 14.06 4.10
N HIS A 169 35.95 13.20 3.71
CA HIS A 169 35.66 11.92 3.09
C HIS A 169 35.79 10.82 4.13
N GLY A 170 34.87 9.88 4.16
CA GLY A 170 34.87 8.81 5.15
C GLY A 170 33.80 7.78 4.87
N ASP A 171 33.70 6.83 5.79
CA ASP A 171 32.71 5.77 5.72
C ASP A 171 31.65 6.00 6.80
N LEU A 172 30.39 6.01 6.38
CA LEU A 172 29.23 5.96 7.27
C LEU A 172 28.82 4.51 7.45
N THR A 173 28.63 4.09 8.70
CA THR A 173 28.05 2.80 9.06
C THR A 173 26.69 3.03 9.72
N VAL A 174 25.66 2.41 9.16
CA VAL A 174 24.29 2.36 9.71
C VAL A 174 23.87 0.89 9.69
N LYS A 175 23.35 0.38 10.81
CA LYS A 175 23.11 -1.07 11.00
C LYS A 175 24.41 -1.86 10.78
N GLU A 176 24.40 -2.81 9.87
CA GLU A 176 25.56 -3.60 9.47
C GLU A 176 26.23 -3.07 8.19
N THR A 177 25.61 -2.10 7.53
CA THR A 177 26.05 -1.60 6.23
C THR A 177 26.98 -0.42 6.37
N THR A 178 28.11 -0.47 5.66
CA THR A 178 29.11 0.60 5.62
C THR A 178 29.29 1.07 4.19
N ALA A 179 29.15 2.38 3.95
CA ALA A 179 29.27 2.98 2.63
C ALA A 179 30.02 4.33 2.68
N PRO A 180 30.73 4.70 1.61
CA PRO A 180 31.47 5.96 1.55
C PRO A 180 30.51 7.15 1.50
N VAL A 181 30.75 8.16 2.34
CA VAL A 181 29.95 9.39 2.42
C VAL A 181 30.87 10.63 2.50
N GLU A 182 30.57 11.62 1.66
CA GLU A 182 31.22 12.94 1.67
C GLU A 182 30.41 13.90 2.54
N LEU A 183 31.04 14.46 3.58
CA LEU A 183 30.49 15.55 4.39
C LEU A 183 31.10 16.88 3.95
N ARG A 184 30.27 17.82 3.51
CA ARG A 184 30.68 19.20 3.27
C ARG A 184 30.45 19.99 4.54
N ALA A 185 31.49 20.63 5.07
CA ALA A 185 31.44 21.27 6.37
C ALA A 185 31.97 22.70 6.35
N GLN A 186 31.27 23.59 7.06
CA GLN A 186 31.73 24.92 7.43
C GLN A 186 32.22 24.88 8.87
N VAL A 187 33.51 25.14 9.07
CA VAL A 187 34.18 25.08 10.37
C VAL A 187 34.58 26.48 10.82
N ARG A 188 34.14 26.89 12.01
CA ARG A 188 34.47 28.18 12.62
C ARG A 188 35.07 27.99 14.02
N PRO A 189 36.40 28.09 14.16
CA PRO A 189 37.08 28.13 15.44
C PRO A 189 36.82 29.44 16.18
N ASP A 190 36.63 29.38 17.48
CA ASP A 190 36.34 30.55 18.33
C ASP A 190 36.87 30.31 19.75
N GLY A 191 38.13 30.68 20.02
CA GLY A 191 38.72 30.50 21.35
C GLY A 191 38.83 29.02 21.75
N ALA A 192 38.09 28.58 22.76
CA ALA A 192 38.06 27.18 23.18
C ALA A 192 37.01 26.34 22.44
N GLU A 193 36.24 26.95 21.53
CA GLU A 193 35.15 26.29 20.81
C GLU A 193 35.45 26.13 19.31
N LEU A 194 34.81 25.14 18.72
CA LEU A 194 34.80 24.85 17.30
C LEU A 194 33.34 24.62 16.89
N HIS A 195 32.80 25.50 16.06
CA HIS A 195 31.48 25.35 15.47
C HIS A 195 31.61 24.67 14.12
N VAL A 196 30.81 23.64 13.87
CA VAL A 196 30.82 22.88 12.61
C VAL A 196 29.39 22.73 12.13
N ASP A 197 29.09 23.26 10.95
CA ASP A 197 27.86 22.96 10.20
C ASP A 197 28.24 22.05 9.04
N ALA A 198 27.77 20.81 9.02
CA ALA A 198 28.11 19.84 7.99
C ALA A 198 26.88 19.17 7.39
N GLU A 199 26.96 18.82 6.11
CA GLU A 199 25.89 18.16 5.38
C GLU A 199 26.39 17.04 4.45
N ALA A 200 25.54 16.03 4.28
CA ALA A 200 25.69 14.96 3.30
C ALA A 200 24.33 14.58 2.72
N THR A 201 24.33 13.97 1.54
CA THR A 201 23.17 13.27 0.99
C THR A 201 23.50 11.78 0.90
N VAL A 202 22.60 10.93 1.37
CA VAL A 202 22.76 9.47 1.38
C VAL A 202 21.52 8.78 0.83
N SER A 203 21.69 7.56 0.29
CA SER A 203 20.59 6.67 -0.11
C SER A 203 20.18 5.81 1.08
N LEU A 204 18.89 5.78 1.41
CA LEU A 204 18.35 4.97 2.51
C LEU A 204 18.37 3.48 2.17
N GLU A 205 18.08 3.11 0.93
CA GLU A 205 18.16 1.76 0.38
C GLU A 205 19.59 1.22 0.49
N ALA A 206 20.60 2.05 0.21
CA ALA A 206 22.00 1.66 0.33
C ALA A 206 22.39 1.23 1.77
N PHE A 207 21.63 1.65 2.79
CA PHE A 207 21.83 1.24 4.18
C PHE A 207 20.79 0.22 4.69
N GLY A 208 19.89 -0.26 3.82
CA GLY A 208 18.80 -1.16 4.20
C GLY A 208 17.78 -0.51 5.14
N VAL A 209 17.56 0.80 4.96
CA VAL A 209 16.61 1.63 5.71
C VAL A 209 15.42 2.04 4.81
N GLY A 210 15.57 1.93 3.49
CA GLY A 210 14.52 2.21 2.50
C GLY A 210 14.41 1.12 1.42
N PRO A 211 13.46 1.26 0.45
CA PRO A 211 12.47 2.33 0.38
C PRO A 211 11.44 2.23 1.52
N ILE A 212 11.15 3.36 2.16
CA ILE A 212 10.11 3.45 3.18
C ILE A 212 8.79 3.59 2.44
N ASN A 213 8.03 2.50 2.33
CA ASN A 213 6.68 2.50 1.78
C ASN A 213 5.75 1.83 2.78
N LEU A 214 4.85 2.61 3.39
CA LEU A 214 3.70 2.07 4.09
C LEU A 214 2.51 2.10 3.14
N ILE A 215 2.22 0.94 2.55
CA ILE A 215 0.94 0.58 1.92
C ILE A 215 0.35 1.74 1.11
N GLY A 216 1.07 2.25 0.11
CA GLY A 216 0.55 3.28 -0.82
C GLY A 216 0.16 4.64 -0.22
N PHE A 217 0.22 4.78 1.11
CA PHE A 217 -0.23 5.96 1.87
C PHE A 217 0.92 6.90 2.22
N VAL A 218 2.08 6.31 2.55
CA VAL A 218 3.33 7.03 2.81
C VAL A 218 4.44 6.41 2.00
N SER A 219 5.07 7.18 1.12
CA SER A 219 6.33 6.82 0.49
C SER A 219 7.39 7.88 0.82
N ALA A 220 8.58 7.46 1.23
CA ALA A 220 9.71 8.38 1.35
C ALA A 220 10.63 8.22 0.15
N ALA A 221 11.17 9.34 -0.33
CA ALA A 221 12.26 9.34 -1.30
C ALA A 221 13.46 8.56 -0.73
N ASP A 222 14.21 7.89 -1.62
CA ASP A 222 15.40 7.16 -1.22
C ASP A 222 16.52 8.10 -0.72
N GLU A 223 16.56 9.34 -1.22
CA GLU A 223 17.56 10.32 -0.80
C GLU A 223 17.20 10.97 0.55
N ALA A 224 18.08 10.80 1.53
CA ALA A 224 18.03 11.51 2.80
C ALA A 224 19.19 12.51 2.90
N ARG A 225 18.88 13.75 3.27
CA ARG A 225 19.89 14.76 3.59
C ARG A 225 20.20 14.69 5.08
N LEU A 226 21.47 14.51 5.41
CA LEU A 226 21.99 14.53 6.77
C LEU A 226 22.58 15.92 7.06
N ARG A 227 22.31 16.45 8.24
CA ARG A 227 22.89 17.69 8.77
C ARG A 227 23.48 17.45 10.16
N LEU A 228 24.66 18.01 10.40
CA LEU A 228 25.35 18.00 11.67
C LEU A 228 25.64 19.46 12.07
N ASP A 229 24.98 19.94 13.13
CA ASP A 229 25.32 21.21 13.78
C ASP A 229 26.05 20.88 15.08
N LEU A 230 27.36 21.08 15.10
CA LEU A 230 28.24 20.65 16.18
C LEU A 230 28.88 21.86 16.85
N VAL A 231 28.88 21.82 18.18
CA VAL A 231 29.74 22.65 19.02
C VAL A 231 30.71 21.71 19.73
N ALA A 232 31.98 21.78 19.36
CA ALA A 232 33.05 21.06 20.04
C ALA A 232 33.87 22.02 20.90
N VAL A 233 34.25 21.61 22.11
CA VAL A 233 34.97 22.42 23.10
C VAL A 233 36.28 21.75 23.41
N ASP A 234 37.33 22.51 23.74
CA ASP A 234 38.58 21.96 24.27
C ASP A 234 38.27 20.86 25.31
N ALA A 235 38.79 19.67 25.06
CA ALA A 235 38.51 18.47 25.84
C ALA A 235 38.99 18.58 27.30
N ASP A 236 39.93 19.49 27.60
CA ASP A 236 40.37 19.78 28.96
C ASP A 236 39.41 20.74 29.70
N GLU A 237 38.56 21.46 28.98
CA GLU A 237 37.58 22.42 29.51
C GLU A 237 36.13 21.91 29.51
N LEU A 238 35.84 20.82 28.78
CA LEU A 238 34.49 20.28 28.65
C LEU A 238 34.07 19.42 29.86
N GLU A 239 33.08 19.88 30.61
CA GLU A 239 32.28 19.02 31.50
C GLU A 239 31.19 18.30 30.69
N ALA A 240 31.57 17.19 30.04
CA ALA A 240 30.69 16.48 29.12
C ALA A 240 29.47 15.88 29.86
N PRO A 241 28.23 16.13 29.40
CA PRO A 241 27.06 15.45 29.93
C PRO A 241 27.10 13.96 29.54
N ASN A 242 26.73 13.09 30.48
CA ASN A 242 26.59 11.65 30.20
C ASN A 242 25.18 11.29 29.68
N GLN A 243 24.24 12.23 29.74
CA GLN A 243 22.87 12.09 29.27
C GLN A 243 22.39 13.41 28.68
N ILE A 244 21.58 13.34 27.63
CA ILE A 244 20.86 14.50 27.10
C ILE A 244 19.45 14.50 27.68
N ALA A 245 18.87 15.69 27.85
CA ALA A 245 17.47 15.80 28.21
C ALA A 245 16.63 15.16 27.10
N ALA A 246 15.76 14.21 27.46
CA ALA A 246 14.74 13.74 26.53
C ALA A 246 13.99 14.97 25.99
N PRO A 247 13.69 15.03 24.68
CA PRO A 247 12.85 16.09 24.17
C PRO A 247 11.58 16.11 25.01
N GLN A 248 11.16 17.30 25.44
CA GLN A 248 9.86 17.45 26.08
C GLN A 248 8.84 17.11 25.00
N ARG A 249 8.45 15.83 24.92
CA ARG A 249 7.19 15.47 24.30
C ARG A 249 6.18 16.39 24.94
N VAL A 250 5.42 17.11 24.12
CA VAL A 250 4.17 17.66 24.60
C VAL A 250 3.38 16.43 25.03
N GLU A 251 3.50 16.08 26.30
CA GLU A 251 2.60 15.18 26.97
C GLU A 251 1.30 15.96 26.94
N THR A 252 0.54 15.80 25.86
CA THR A 252 -0.83 16.32 25.78
C THR A 252 -1.52 15.67 26.96
N ALA A 253 -1.70 16.49 28.00
CA ALA A 253 -2.31 16.06 29.23
C ALA A 253 -3.63 15.35 28.87
N ALA A 254 -3.85 14.18 29.48
CA ALA A 254 -5.02 13.32 29.34
C ALA A 254 -6.33 13.96 29.85
N ALA A 255 -6.55 15.25 29.61
CA ALA A 255 -7.71 16.00 30.02
C ALA A 255 -8.01 17.09 28.97
N GLY A 256 -8.65 16.70 27.85
CA GLY A 256 -9.13 17.68 26.87
C GLY A 256 -9.72 17.17 25.56
N GLY A 257 -9.56 15.88 25.21
CA GLY A 257 -10.04 15.33 23.93
C GLY A 257 -11.52 14.93 23.90
N PRO A 258 -12.10 14.70 22.70
CA PRO A 258 -13.38 14.03 22.52
C PRO A 258 -13.46 12.68 23.27
N SER A 259 -14.67 12.29 23.66
CA SER A 259 -14.94 11.00 24.33
C SER A 259 -14.66 9.85 23.37
N PHE A 260 -13.89 8.85 23.80
CA PHE A 260 -13.72 7.64 23.00
C PHE A 260 -15.08 6.94 22.84
N ALA A 261 -15.77 6.67 23.95
CA ALA A 261 -17.03 5.92 23.95
C ALA A 261 -18.14 6.56 23.09
N ALA A 262 -18.29 7.87 23.19
CA ALA A 262 -19.44 8.58 22.62
C ALA A 262 -19.18 9.10 21.20
N THR A 263 -17.91 9.21 20.80
CA THR A 263 -17.54 9.93 19.57
C THR A 263 -16.66 9.10 18.65
N VAL A 264 -15.62 8.44 19.16
CA VAL A 264 -14.66 7.70 18.32
C VAL A 264 -15.04 6.25 18.13
N GLN A 265 -15.45 5.57 19.20
CA GLN A 265 -15.82 4.16 19.18
C GLN A 265 -16.90 3.85 18.14
N PRO A 266 -18.01 4.61 18.02
CA PRO A 266 -19.03 4.33 17.01
C PRO A 266 -18.50 4.41 15.58
N VAL A 267 -17.58 5.34 15.30
CA VAL A 267 -16.93 5.48 13.98
C VAL A 267 -16.07 4.24 13.68
N LEU A 268 -15.25 3.82 14.64
CA LEU A 268 -14.40 2.64 14.49
C LEU A 268 -15.22 1.35 14.32
N GLU A 269 -16.31 1.20 15.08
CA GLU A 269 -17.21 0.05 15.01
C GLU A 269 -17.99 -0.05 13.70
N ALA A 270 -18.35 1.10 13.11
CA ALA A 270 -19.11 1.15 11.85
C ALA A 270 -18.22 0.98 10.62
N ASN A 271 -17.03 1.60 10.63
CA ASN A 271 -16.29 1.84 9.39
C ASN A 271 -14.88 1.23 9.37
N CYS A 272 -14.34 0.77 10.51
CA CYS A 272 -12.97 0.24 10.59
C CYS A 272 -12.91 -1.22 11.05
N ALA A 273 -13.79 -1.62 11.98
CA ALA A 273 -13.75 -2.91 12.66
C ALA A 273 -13.92 -4.12 11.73
N SER A 274 -14.59 -3.97 10.58
CA SER A 274 -14.73 -5.05 9.58
C SER A 274 -13.39 -5.49 8.99
N CYS A 275 -12.46 -4.55 8.81
CA CYS A 275 -11.14 -4.81 8.24
C CYS A 275 -10.05 -4.96 9.30
N HIS A 276 -10.18 -4.30 10.46
CA HIS A 276 -9.11 -4.21 11.47
C HIS A 276 -9.28 -5.15 12.68
N ASN A 277 -10.37 -5.92 12.75
CA ASN A 277 -10.52 -7.01 13.72
C ASN A 277 -9.91 -8.32 13.19
N ASP A 278 -9.66 -9.30 14.08
CA ASP A 278 -9.09 -10.61 13.72
C ASP A 278 -9.73 -11.22 12.47
N GLY A 279 -8.89 -11.65 11.52
CA GLY A 279 -9.32 -12.19 10.23
C GLY A 279 -9.68 -11.15 9.16
N GLY A 280 -9.65 -9.86 9.48
CA GLY A 280 -9.78 -8.77 8.51
C GLY A 280 -8.44 -8.38 7.88
N VAL A 281 -8.48 -7.90 6.65
CA VAL A 281 -7.29 -7.57 5.84
C VAL A 281 -6.40 -6.46 6.41
N GLY A 282 -6.98 -5.55 7.21
CA GLY A 282 -6.26 -4.46 7.86
C GLY A 282 -5.67 -4.84 9.22
N ALA A 283 -6.05 -5.98 9.78
CA ALA A 283 -5.65 -6.42 11.12
C ALA A 283 -4.17 -6.82 11.21
N SER A 284 -3.54 -7.17 10.09
CA SER A 284 -2.10 -7.39 9.99
C SER A 284 -1.28 -6.10 10.16
N VAL A 285 -1.90 -4.94 9.88
CA VAL A 285 -1.29 -3.62 9.98
C VAL A 285 -1.61 -2.97 11.32
N TRP A 286 -2.91 -2.72 11.57
CA TRP A 286 -3.43 -2.21 12.84
C TRP A 286 -4.57 -3.09 13.30
N ARG A 287 -4.42 -3.71 14.46
CA ARG A 287 -5.55 -4.36 15.14
C ARG A 287 -6.38 -3.30 15.83
N LEU A 288 -7.69 -3.36 15.70
CA LEU A 288 -8.63 -2.45 16.38
C LEU A 288 -9.71 -3.25 17.13
N GLU A 289 -9.34 -4.30 17.85
CA GLU A 289 -10.31 -5.17 18.54
C GLU A 289 -10.85 -4.56 19.83
N GLN A 290 -10.04 -3.74 20.49
CA GLN A 290 -10.38 -3.11 21.75
C GLN A 290 -9.85 -1.69 21.84
N ALA A 291 -10.43 -0.91 22.75
CA ALA A 291 -10.13 0.51 22.94
C ALA A 291 -8.64 0.82 23.11
N SER A 292 -7.89 -0.06 23.80
CA SER A 292 -6.44 0.10 23.97
C SER A 292 -5.67 0.03 22.65
N ASP A 293 -6.14 -0.76 21.69
CA ASP A 293 -5.46 -0.94 20.41
C ASP A 293 -5.58 0.36 19.62
N ALA A 294 -6.80 0.92 19.51
CA ALA A 294 -7.03 2.22 18.90
C ALA A 294 -6.20 3.33 19.56
N ALA A 295 -6.16 3.39 20.90
CA ALA A 295 -5.37 4.39 21.62
C ALA A 295 -3.86 4.28 21.33
N SER A 296 -3.35 3.05 21.16
CA SER A 296 -1.92 2.82 20.87
C SER A 296 -1.49 3.31 19.48
N VAL A 297 -2.41 3.35 18.52
CA VAL A 297 -2.16 3.83 17.16
C VAL A 297 -2.82 5.18 16.87
N ALA A 298 -3.31 5.89 17.90
CA ALA A 298 -4.13 7.08 17.75
C ALA A 298 -3.52 8.14 16.83
N PRO A 299 -2.22 8.50 16.90
CA PRO A 299 -1.62 9.45 15.96
C PRO A 299 -1.69 9.00 14.50
N GLY A 300 -1.46 7.70 14.24
CA GLY A 300 -1.57 7.12 12.90
C GLY A 300 -3.01 7.09 12.40
N LEU A 301 -3.94 6.70 13.28
CA LEU A 301 -5.37 6.71 13.00
C LEU A 301 -5.84 8.12 12.62
N GLY A 302 -5.44 9.14 13.39
CA GLY A 302 -5.74 10.54 13.11
C GLY A 302 -5.16 11.01 11.77
N LEU A 303 -3.93 10.60 11.44
CA LEU A 303 -3.30 10.92 10.16
C LEU A 303 -4.05 10.29 8.97
N ALA A 304 -4.31 8.99 9.03
CA ALA A 304 -4.96 8.24 7.95
C ALA A 304 -6.40 8.69 7.70
N VAL A 305 -7.15 8.97 8.78
CA VAL A 305 -8.51 9.50 8.72
C VAL A 305 -8.52 10.96 8.30
N GLY A 306 -7.62 11.79 8.85
CA GLY A 306 -7.53 13.22 8.52
C GLY A 306 -7.14 13.49 7.07
N ALA A 307 -6.36 12.58 6.46
CA ALA A 307 -6.00 12.63 5.05
C ALA A 307 -7.12 12.09 4.12
N GLY A 308 -8.20 11.51 4.67
CA GLY A 308 -9.27 10.88 3.90
C GLY A 308 -8.86 9.56 3.22
N TYR A 309 -7.73 8.98 3.61
CA TYR A 309 -7.24 7.71 3.06
C TYR A 309 -7.94 6.49 3.67
N MET A 310 -8.26 6.58 4.97
CA MET A 310 -8.99 5.56 5.70
C MET A 310 -10.27 6.13 6.31
N PRO A 311 -11.33 5.33 6.42
CA PRO A 311 -11.53 4.02 5.76
C PRO A 311 -11.60 4.18 4.23
N PRO A 312 -11.28 3.12 3.47
CA PRO A 312 -11.16 3.23 2.02
C PRO A 312 -12.54 3.32 1.36
N TRP A 313 -12.90 4.53 0.92
CA TRP A 313 -14.12 4.75 0.15
C TRP A 313 -13.91 5.85 -0.90
N PRO A 314 -13.31 5.51 -2.06
CA PRO A 314 -12.93 6.52 -3.03
C PRO A 314 -14.10 7.00 -3.90
N ALA A 315 -15.28 6.34 -3.84
CA ALA A 315 -16.48 6.80 -4.53
C ALA A 315 -17.09 8.05 -3.88
N SER A 316 -17.46 9.04 -4.69
CA SER A 316 -18.12 10.26 -4.24
C SER A 316 -19.64 10.16 -4.22
N ASP A 317 -20.29 11.11 -3.55
CA ASP A 317 -21.74 11.27 -3.53
C ASP A 317 -22.35 11.89 -4.81
N VAL A 318 -21.54 12.10 -5.86
CA VAL A 318 -22.03 12.59 -7.16
C VAL A 318 -22.83 11.51 -7.90
N GLY A 319 -22.46 10.24 -7.71
CA GLY A 319 -23.10 9.09 -8.34
C GLY A 319 -24.46 8.73 -7.75
N VAL A 320 -25.01 7.61 -8.19
CA VAL A 320 -26.18 7.01 -7.54
C VAL A 320 -25.85 6.63 -6.09
N PRO A 321 -26.81 6.64 -5.15
CA PRO A 321 -26.55 6.20 -3.79
C PRO A 321 -26.04 4.76 -3.76
N LEU A 322 -24.92 4.51 -3.07
CA LEU A 322 -24.25 3.22 -3.01
C LEU A 322 -24.45 2.56 -1.64
N GLN A 323 -24.61 1.23 -1.63
CA GLN A 323 -24.72 0.44 -0.42
C GLN A 323 -23.37 0.33 0.29
N HIS A 324 -23.41 0.12 1.61
CA HIS A 324 -22.22 -0.16 2.43
C HIS A 324 -21.12 0.90 2.35
N SER A 325 -21.50 2.17 2.16
CA SER A 325 -20.55 3.27 2.23
C SER A 325 -19.82 3.26 3.56
N MET A 326 -18.49 3.23 3.49
CA MET A 326 -17.60 3.43 4.63
C MET A 326 -17.16 4.89 4.75
N ALA A 327 -17.62 5.78 3.86
CA ALA A 327 -17.24 7.19 3.88
C ALA A 327 -17.54 7.81 5.24
N LEU A 328 -16.56 8.54 5.77
CA LEU A 328 -16.74 9.35 6.97
C LEU A 328 -17.23 10.73 6.59
N ASP A 329 -18.19 11.25 7.35
CA ASP A 329 -18.49 12.67 7.26
C ASP A 329 -17.40 13.51 7.94
N GLN A 330 -17.34 14.80 7.60
CA GLN A 330 -16.31 15.69 8.15
C GLN A 330 -16.32 15.75 9.68
N SER A 331 -17.49 15.58 10.32
CA SER A 331 -17.59 15.62 11.77
C SER A 331 -17.03 14.36 12.43
N GLU A 332 -17.16 13.20 11.78
CA GLU A 332 -16.52 11.94 12.17
C GLU A 332 -15.00 12.02 12.00
N ILE A 333 -14.53 12.57 10.88
CA ILE A 333 -13.09 12.83 10.64
C ILE A 333 -12.53 13.74 11.73
N ASP A 334 -13.15 14.91 11.95
CA ASP A 334 -12.72 15.89 12.94
C ASP A 334 -12.71 15.29 14.36
N ALA A 335 -13.67 14.42 14.66
CA ALA A 335 -13.77 13.70 15.92
C ALA A 335 -12.56 12.77 16.16
N VAL A 336 -12.23 11.93 15.18
CA VAL A 336 -11.11 10.99 15.26
C VAL A 336 -9.78 11.76 15.32
N VAL A 337 -9.60 12.78 14.48
CA VAL A 337 -8.40 13.63 14.46
C VAL A 337 -8.21 14.35 15.80
N ALA A 338 -9.25 15.02 16.31
CA ALA A 338 -9.14 15.75 17.58
C ALA A 338 -8.90 14.82 18.78
N TRP A 339 -9.41 13.58 18.73
CA TRP A 339 -9.11 12.56 19.74
C TRP A 339 -7.66 12.05 19.62
N ALA A 340 -7.18 11.82 18.41
CA ALA A 340 -5.80 11.45 18.13
C ALA A 340 -4.80 12.52 18.59
N ASP A 341 -5.05 13.79 18.25
CA ASP A 341 -4.25 14.95 18.67
C ASP A 341 -4.20 15.11 20.19
N ALA A 342 -5.27 14.70 20.89
CA ALA A 342 -5.33 14.68 22.35
C ALA A 342 -4.57 13.49 22.98
N GLY A 343 -3.87 12.68 22.18
CA GLY A 343 -3.11 11.52 22.64
C GLY A 343 -3.95 10.24 22.80
N GLY A 344 -5.12 10.17 22.16
CA GLY A 344 -6.00 9.01 22.20
C GLY A 344 -6.60 8.68 23.59
N PRO A 345 -7.12 9.65 24.37
CA PRO A 345 -7.59 9.39 25.73
C PRO A 345 -8.79 8.43 25.74
N LEU A 346 -8.79 7.48 26.68
CA LEU A 346 -9.89 6.53 26.86
C LEU A 346 -10.73 6.89 28.09
N ASP A 347 -12.06 7.00 27.90
CA ASP A 347 -13.06 7.14 28.96
C ASP A 347 -13.84 5.85 29.23
N VAL A 348 -13.33 4.73 28.71
CA VAL A 348 -13.82 3.36 28.88
C VAL A 348 -12.73 2.45 29.45
N ASP A 349 -13.09 1.22 29.82
CA ASP A 349 -12.08 0.20 30.15
C ASP A 349 -11.21 -0.05 28.89
N PRO A 350 -9.87 -0.08 28.97
CA PRO A 350 -9.02 -0.34 27.81
C PRO A 350 -9.30 -1.66 27.08
N ALA A 351 -9.90 -2.65 27.75
CA ALA A 351 -10.34 -3.91 27.16
C ALA A 351 -11.76 -3.87 26.59
N THR A 352 -12.39 -2.69 26.50
CA THR A 352 -13.70 -2.52 25.86
C THR A 352 -13.60 -2.89 24.39
N PRO A 353 -14.39 -3.86 23.89
CA PRO A 353 -14.34 -4.27 22.50
C PRO A 353 -14.81 -3.16 21.55
N ILE A 354 -14.16 -3.07 20.39
CA ILE A 354 -14.64 -2.32 19.22
C ILE A 354 -15.25 -3.36 18.29
N ALA A 355 -16.55 -3.62 18.47
CA ALA A 355 -17.23 -4.66 17.71
C ALA A 355 -17.58 -4.18 16.31
N ASN A 356 -17.42 -5.03 15.29
CA ASN A 356 -18.02 -4.75 14.00
C ASN A 356 -19.55 -4.63 14.16
N SER A 357 -20.05 -3.41 13.98
CA SER A 357 -21.46 -3.07 14.15
C SER A 357 -22.29 -3.38 12.89
N VAL A 358 -21.62 -3.67 11.77
CA VAL A 358 -22.24 -4.17 10.56
C VAL A 358 -22.48 -5.67 10.76
N GLU A 359 -23.76 -6.08 10.84
CA GLU A 359 -24.13 -7.51 10.86
C GLU A 359 -23.41 -8.25 9.73
N PRO A 360 -22.99 -9.52 9.92
CA PRO A 360 -22.15 -10.20 8.94
C PRO A 360 -22.77 -10.06 7.55
N ALA A 361 -22.03 -9.33 6.71
CA ALA A 361 -22.28 -9.19 5.30
C ALA A 361 -22.42 -10.60 4.74
N VAL A 362 -23.60 -10.93 4.20
CA VAL A 362 -23.81 -12.01 3.24
C VAL A 362 -22.96 -13.28 3.50
N SER A 363 -23.51 -14.29 4.16
CA SER A 363 -22.85 -15.60 4.26
C SER A 363 -23.14 -16.44 3.02
N ILE A 364 -22.09 -16.88 2.32
CA ILE A 364 -22.18 -17.80 1.19
C ILE A 364 -22.12 -19.23 1.69
N ARG A 365 -23.12 -20.05 1.32
CA ARG A 365 -23.08 -21.49 1.61
C ARG A 365 -22.00 -22.15 0.73
N PRO A 366 -21.09 -22.94 1.31
CA PRO A 366 -20.04 -23.61 0.56
C PRO A 366 -20.57 -24.86 -0.15
N ASP A 367 -21.47 -24.69 -1.11
CA ASP A 367 -22.05 -25.80 -1.89
C ASP A 367 -21.02 -26.40 -2.87
N VAL A 368 -20.07 -25.57 -3.34
CA VAL A 368 -18.92 -25.95 -4.16
C VAL A 368 -17.71 -25.16 -3.70
N GLU A 369 -16.63 -25.85 -3.32
CA GLU A 369 -15.35 -25.23 -2.95
C GLU A 369 -14.32 -25.58 -4.03
N LEU A 370 -13.70 -24.55 -4.60
CA LEU A 370 -12.74 -24.65 -5.70
C LEU A 370 -11.37 -24.20 -5.20
N THR A 371 -10.48 -25.15 -4.96
CA THR A 371 -9.10 -24.90 -4.55
C THR A 371 -8.15 -25.05 -5.73
N LEU A 372 -6.98 -24.40 -5.65
CA LEU A 372 -5.88 -24.66 -6.57
C LEU A 372 -5.47 -26.14 -6.51
N ALA A 373 -5.07 -26.70 -7.65
CA ALA A 373 -4.68 -28.12 -7.74
C ALA A 373 -3.45 -28.44 -6.89
N GLU A 374 -2.47 -27.53 -6.87
CA GLU A 374 -1.30 -27.53 -6.00
C GLU A 374 -1.06 -26.12 -5.47
N PRO A 375 -0.42 -25.94 -4.29
CA PRO A 375 -0.06 -24.62 -3.80
C PRO A 375 0.81 -23.87 -4.81
N TYR A 376 0.54 -22.57 -4.98
CA TYR A 376 1.38 -21.72 -5.82
C TYR A 376 2.49 -21.07 -4.99
N VAL A 377 3.73 -21.07 -5.50
CA VAL A 377 4.89 -20.42 -4.88
C VAL A 377 5.58 -19.60 -5.97
N GLY A 378 5.62 -18.28 -5.80
CA GLY A 378 6.29 -17.38 -6.75
C GLY A 378 7.76 -17.14 -6.44
N SER A 379 8.30 -16.07 -7.03
CA SER A 379 9.68 -15.60 -6.83
C SER A 379 9.69 -14.11 -6.55
N THR A 380 10.56 -13.65 -5.64
CA THR A 380 10.84 -12.22 -5.44
C THR A 380 11.52 -11.58 -6.66
N ASP A 381 12.03 -12.37 -7.60
CA ASP A 381 12.54 -11.86 -8.89
C ASP A 381 11.42 -11.33 -9.81
N VAL A 382 10.17 -11.76 -9.58
CA VAL A 382 8.98 -11.30 -10.31
C VAL A 382 8.03 -10.67 -9.30
N ARG A 383 8.24 -9.38 -9.05
CA ARG A 383 7.52 -8.64 -8.01
C ARG A 383 6.00 -8.62 -8.23
N ASN A 384 5.55 -8.47 -9.47
CA ASN A 384 4.14 -8.52 -9.86
C ASN A 384 3.92 -9.76 -10.73
N ASP A 385 3.37 -10.81 -10.16
CA ASP A 385 3.12 -12.05 -10.88
C ASP A 385 1.61 -12.31 -11.05
N TYR A 386 1.19 -12.43 -12.30
CA TYR A 386 -0.18 -12.72 -12.67
C TYR A 386 -0.28 -14.17 -13.08
N ARG A 387 -0.95 -14.98 -12.25
CA ARG A 387 -1.09 -16.42 -12.44
C ARG A 387 -2.52 -16.81 -12.68
N CYS A 388 -2.75 -17.64 -13.69
CA CYS A 388 -4.05 -18.20 -14.00
C CYS A 388 -4.10 -19.67 -13.61
N PHE A 389 -5.27 -20.09 -13.14
CA PHE A 389 -5.58 -21.45 -12.73
C PHE A 389 -6.91 -21.87 -13.36
N VAL A 390 -7.01 -23.12 -13.80
CA VAL A 390 -8.30 -23.72 -14.16
C VAL A 390 -8.81 -24.53 -12.98
N VAL A 391 -9.94 -24.13 -12.41
CA VAL A 391 -10.64 -24.86 -11.34
C VAL A 391 -12.00 -25.35 -11.86
N ASP A 392 -12.27 -26.64 -11.68
CA ASP A 392 -13.45 -27.31 -12.27
C ASP A 392 -14.53 -27.55 -11.21
N PRO A 393 -15.71 -26.90 -11.30
CA PRO A 393 -16.82 -27.13 -10.37
C PRO A 393 -17.54 -28.47 -10.55
N GLY A 394 -17.22 -29.24 -11.58
CA GLY A 394 -17.76 -30.57 -11.81
C GLY A 394 -19.25 -30.56 -12.21
N PHE A 395 -19.77 -29.45 -12.73
CA PHE A 395 -21.16 -29.36 -13.16
C PHE A 395 -21.40 -30.24 -14.40
N THR A 396 -22.23 -31.26 -14.24
CA THR A 396 -22.61 -32.21 -15.30
C THR A 396 -24.00 -31.96 -15.88
N GLU A 397 -24.75 -31.03 -15.28
CA GLU A 397 -26.06 -30.55 -15.69
C GLU A 397 -26.07 -29.01 -15.61
N PRO A 398 -26.98 -28.32 -16.34
CA PRO A 398 -27.11 -26.87 -16.23
C PRO A 398 -27.30 -26.47 -14.77
N THR A 399 -26.43 -25.59 -14.27
CA THR A 399 -26.41 -25.18 -12.85
C THR A 399 -26.39 -23.66 -12.79
N ALA A 400 -27.05 -23.07 -11.81
CA ALA A 400 -26.94 -21.64 -11.54
C ALA A 400 -26.36 -21.45 -10.13
N ILE A 401 -25.49 -20.44 -9.97
CA ILE A 401 -24.97 -20.03 -8.67
C ILE A 401 -25.63 -18.71 -8.26
N SER A 402 -26.01 -18.62 -6.98
CA SER A 402 -26.67 -17.44 -6.41
C SER A 402 -25.70 -16.55 -5.63
N GLY A 403 -24.45 -16.97 -5.44
CA GLY A 403 -23.42 -16.16 -4.81
C GLY A 403 -22.06 -16.84 -4.82
N TYR A 404 -21.04 -16.07 -4.48
CA TYR A 404 -19.65 -16.51 -4.41
C TYR A 404 -18.86 -15.76 -3.35
N GLU A 405 -17.78 -16.39 -2.89
CA GLU A 405 -16.78 -15.80 -1.98
C GLU A 405 -15.39 -16.25 -2.43
N PHE A 406 -14.47 -15.31 -2.57
CA PHE A 406 -13.05 -15.63 -2.70
C PHE A 406 -12.42 -15.57 -1.32
N VAL A 407 -11.82 -16.67 -0.90
CA VAL A 407 -11.16 -16.82 0.40
C VAL A 407 -9.65 -16.88 0.15
N PRO A 408 -8.93 -15.76 0.36
CA PRO A 408 -7.47 -15.73 0.23
C PRO A 408 -6.81 -16.63 1.30
N ASP A 409 -5.73 -17.32 0.95
CA ASP A 409 -4.90 -18.06 1.92
C ASP A 409 -3.72 -17.22 2.43
N LYS A 410 -3.23 -16.26 1.63
CA LYS A 410 -2.11 -15.38 1.97
C LYS A 410 -2.42 -13.91 1.65
N ASP A 411 -3.18 -13.27 2.53
CA ASP A 411 -3.56 -11.86 2.40
C ASP A 411 -2.35 -10.92 2.21
N GLU A 412 -1.19 -11.29 2.77
CA GLU A 412 0.04 -10.51 2.73
C GLU A 412 0.69 -10.38 1.34
N ILE A 413 0.37 -11.29 0.40
CA ILE A 413 0.96 -11.30 -0.97
C ILE A 413 -0.09 -11.23 -2.08
N LEU A 414 -1.38 -11.30 -1.75
CA LEU A 414 -2.49 -11.27 -2.71
C LEU A 414 -2.94 -9.83 -2.97
N HIS A 415 -2.76 -9.35 -4.21
CA HIS A 415 -3.20 -8.01 -4.59
C HIS A 415 -4.65 -7.99 -5.10
N HIS A 416 -5.02 -8.92 -5.99
CA HIS A 416 -6.41 -9.12 -6.42
C HIS A 416 -6.61 -10.51 -7.05
N ALA A 417 -7.87 -10.92 -7.19
CA ALA A 417 -8.27 -12.14 -7.90
C ALA A 417 -9.48 -11.90 -8.81
N LEU A 418 -9.43 -12.43 -10.04
CA LEU A 418 -10.52 -12.37 -11.01
C LEU A 418 -11.02 -13.78 -11.33
N ALA A 419 -12.32 -13.98 -11.47
CA ALA A 419 -12.88 -15.26 -11.91
C ALA A 419 -13.70 -15.13 -13.19
N PHE A 420 -13.47 -16.07 -14.09
CA PHE A 420 -14.08 -16.13 -15.40
C PHE A 420 -14.77 -17.48 -15.61
N ARG A 421 -16.03 -17.47 -16.04
CA ARG A 421 -16.71 -18.69 -16.51
C ARG A 421 -16.23 -19.00 -17.92
N VAL A 422 -15.55 -20.12 -18.10
CA VAL A 422 -15.00 -20.57 -19.38
C VAL A 422 -15.79 -21.78 -19.90
N ASP A 423 -16.22 -21.70 -21.16
CA ASP A 423 -16.96 -22.80 -21.77
C ASP A 423 -16.08 -24.06 -21.93
N LYS A 424 -16.73 -25.23 -21.94
CA LYS A 424 -16.05 -26.53 -22.05
C LYS A 424 -15.02 -26.61 -23.18
N THR A 425 -15.29 -26.02 -24.34
CA THR A 425 -14.38 -26.10 -25.50
C THR A 425 -13.11 -25.28 -25.27
N SER A 426 -13.25 -24.12 -24.63
CA SER A 426 -12.14 -23.24 -24.29
C SER A 426 -11.34 -23.77 -23.10
N ALA A 427 -11.99 -24.43 -22.14
CA ALA A 427 -11.33 -25.08 -21.00
C ALA A 427 -10.25 -26.08 -21.44
N GLU A 428 -10.48 -26.84 -22.52
CA GLU A 428 -9.50 -27.77 -23.09
C GLU A 428 -8.27 -27.08 -23.69
N LYS A 429 -8.36 -25.78 -24.05
CA LYS A 429 -7.21 -24.97 -24.46
C LYS A 429 -6.43 -24.47 -23.26
N LEU A 430 -7.11 -23.92 -22.25
CA LEU A 430 -6.47 -23.37 -21.05
C LEU A 430 -5.72 -24.44 -20.26
N ARG A 431 -6.29 -25.65 -20.13
CA ARG A 431 -5.61 -26.79 -19.50
C ARG A 431 -4.32 -27.23 -20.20
N ARG A 432 -4.13 -26.87 -21.48
CA ARG A 432 -2.87 -27.11 -22.18
C ARG A 432 -1.84 -26.03 -21.86
N SER A 433 -2.27 -24.77 -21.76
CA SER A 433 -1.40 -23.68 -21.29
C SER A 433 -0.88 -23.95 -19.87
N ASP A 434 -1.75 -24.42 -18.98
CA ASP A 434 -1.39 -24.88 -17.63
C ASP A 434 -0.34 -26.01 -17.66
N ALA A 435 -0.49 -26.98 -18.57
CA ALA A 435 0.45 -28.10 -18.68
C ALA A 435 1.80 -27.75 -19.36
N ASP A 436 1.89 -26.60 -20.02
CA ASP A 436 3.08 -26.15 -20.73
C ASP A 436 3.96 -25.21 -19.87
N ASP A 437 3.48 -24.74 -18.70
CA ASP A 437 4.20 -23.89 -17.73
C ASP A 437 4.72 -24.76 -16.57
N ASP A 438 5.95 -24.49 -16.11
CA ASP A 438 6.56 -25.21 -15.00
C ASP A 438 6.05 -24.62 -13.68
N GLY A 439 5.07 -25.25 -13.04
CA GLY A 439 4.51 -24.80 -11.77
C GLY A 439 3.02 -25.10 -11.62
N SER A 440 2.41 -24.55 -10.57
CA SER A 440 0.95 -24.53 -10.43
C SER A 440 0.39 -23.34 -11.21
N GLY A 441 -0.51 -23.57 -12.17
CA GLY A 441 -1.02 -22.51 -13.02
C GLY A 441 -0.03 -22.08 -14.11
N TRP A 442 -0.42 -21.09 -14.91
CA TRP A 442 0.45 -20.47 -15.92
C TRP A 442 0.48 -18.96 -15.79
N THR A 443 1.56 -18.35 -16.27
CA THR A 443 1.68 -16.89 -16.32
C THR A 443 0.65 -16.30 -17.30
N CYS A 444 -0.17 -15.34 -16.86
CA CYS A 444 -1.21 -14.74 -17.70
C CYS A 444 -1.39 -13.24 -17.43
N ALA A 445 -1.13 -12.39 -18.43
CA ALA A 445 -1.56 -10.99 -18.38
C ALA A 445 -3.10 -10.88 -18.36
N ALA A 446 -3.70 -9.74 -17.99
CA ALA A 446 -5.15 -9.62 -18.10
C ALA A 446 -5.61 -9.77 -19.56
N GLY A 447 -6.81 -10.31 -19.69
CA GLY A 447 -7.24 -11.05 -20.89
C GLY A 447 -6.89 -12.54 -20.87
N ALA A 448 -6.12 -13.02 -19.90
CA ALA A 448 -5.94 -14.44 -19.57
C ALA A 448 -5.64 -15.37 -20.74
N GLY A 449 -4.76 -14.94 -21.65
CA GLY A 449 -4.44 -15.68 -22.88
C GLY A 449 -5.60 -15.81 -23.88
N MET A 450 -6.74 -15.17 -23.62
CA MET A 450 -7.93 -15.12 -24.47
C MET A 450 -7.93 -13.79 -25.23
N GLY A 451 -7.00 -13.65 -26.17
CA GLY A 451 -6.73 -12.36 -26.86
C GLY A 451 -7.98 -11.64 -27.39
N VAL A 452 -7.99 -10.31 -27.35
CA VAL A 452 -8.95 -9.27 -27.84
C VAL A 452 -10.48 -9.55 -27.77
N GLY A 453 -10.96 -10.74 -28.12
CA GLY A 453 -12.36 -11.13 -28.07
C GLY A 453 -12.93 -11.38 -26.67
N ALA A 454 -12.08 -11.54 -25.64
CA ALA A 454 -12.54 -11.64 -24.24
C ALA A 454 -12.81 -10.27 -23.59
N LEU A 455 -12.14 -9.20 -24.07
CA LEU A 455 -12.28 -7.84 -23.54
C LEU A 455 -13.34 -7.03 -24.31
N GLY A 456 -13.63 -7.41 -25.56
CA GLY A 456 -14.73 -6.84 -26.31
C GLY A 456 -16.07 -7.44 -25.87
N GLY A 457 -16.88 -6.68 -25.12
CA GLY A 457 -18.30 -6.96 -24.83
C GLY A 457 -19.22 -7.06 -26.08
N GLY A 458 -18.66 -7.35 -27.25
CA GLY A 458 -19.35 -7.50 -28.52
C GLY A 458 -20.03 -8.85 -28.67
N GLY A 459 -21.32 -8.91 -28.36
CA GLY A 459 -22.29 -9.57 -29.24
C GLY A 459 -22.22 -11.08 -29.46
N GLY A 460 -21.66 -11.84 -28.51
CA GLY A 460 -21.80 -13.30 -28.50
C GLY A 460 -23.24 -13.74 -28.15
N SER A 461 -23.85 -14.54 -29.01
CA SER A 461 -25.18 -15.16 -28.87
C SER A 461 -25.30 -15.96 -27.55
N PRO A 462 -26.50 -16.04 -26.91
CA PRO A 462 -26.73 -16.88 -25.73
C PRO A 462 -26.55 -18.38 -25.99
N THR A 463 -26.31 -18.80 -27.23
CA THR A 463 -26.22 -20.22 -27.64
C THR A 463 -24.94 -20.59 -28.40
N THR A 464 -24.03 -19.64 -28.66
CA THR A 464 -22.75 -19.95 -29.32
C THR A 464 -21.61 -19.18 -28.66
N GLY A 465 -20.83 -19.92 -27.87
CA GLY A 465 -19.75 -19.44 -27.02
C GLY A 465 -18.83 -18.42 -27.68
N THR A 466 -18.61 -17.34 -26.95
CA THR A 466 -17.47 -16.44 -27.13
C THR A 466 -16.82 -16.33 -25.75
N TYR A 467 -15.49 -16.43 -25.76
CA TYR A 467 -14.58 -16.72 -24.66
C TYR A 467 -14.88 -15.94 -23.37
N SER A 468 -14.94 -16.68 -22.25
CA SER A 468 -14.96 -16.20 -20.85
C SER A 468 -15.88 -15.04 -20.47
N GLN A 469 -16.88 -15.29 -19.62
CA GLN A 469 -17.57 -14.21 -18.90
C GLN A 469 -16.89 -14.01 -17.54
N GLN A 470 -16.17 -12.90 -17.35
CA GLN A 470 -15.78 -12.47 -16.01
C GLN A 470 -17.04 -12.31 -15.16
N PHE A 471 -17.01 -12.76 -13.91
CA PHE A 471 -18.12 -12.59 -12.98
C PHE A 471 -17.69 -12.19 -11.58
N MET A 472 -16.38 -12.20 -11.33
CA MET A 472 -15.77 -11.80 -10.07
C MET A 472 -14.55 -10.93 -10.37
N ALA A 473 -14.44 -9.85 -9.61
CA ALA A 473 -13.20 -9.15 -9.32
C ALA A 473 -13.17 -9.02 -7.81
N TRP A 474 -12.09 -9.46 -7.17
CA TRP A 474 -11.89 -9.40 -5.73
C TRP A 474 -10.60 -8.64 -5.45
N ALA A 475 -10.64 -7.76 -4.45
CA ALA A 475 -9.48 -7.09 -3.89
C ALA A 475 -9.61 -7.16 -2.35
N PRO A 476 -8.51 -7.00 -1.60
CA PRO A 476 -8.56 -6.96 -0.14
C PRO A 476 -9.64 -6.01 0.38
N GLY A 477 -10.46 -6.51 1.31
CA GLY A 477 -11.59 -5.76 1.89
C GLY A 477 -12.93 -5.96 1.18
N GLN A 478 -12.97 -6.61 0.01
CA GLN A 478 -14.24 -7.00 -0.60
C GLN A 478 -14.93 -8.13 0.15
N VAL A 479 -16.23 -7.95 0.42
CA VAL A 479 -17.10 -8.93 1.09
C VAL A 479 -17.69 -9.93 0.10
N PRO A 480 -18.25 -11.06 0.57
CA PRO A 480 -18.90 -12.04 -0.31
C PRO A 480 -20.05 -11.45 -1.14
N THR A 481 -20.27 -11.99 -2.34
CA THR A 481 -21.32 -11.53 -3.25
C THR A 481 -22.50 -12.50 -3.26
N GLN A 482 -23.69 -12.00 -2.92
CA GLN A 482 -24.96 -12.71 -3.06
C GLN A 482 -25.85 -11.97 -4.05
N PHE A 483 -26.26 -12.67 -5.10
CA PHE A 483 -27.21 -12.14 -6.06
C PHE A 483 -28.62 -12.12 -5.47
N PRO A 484 -29.49 -11.20 -5.94
CA PRO A 484 -30.89 -11.14 -5.52
C PRO A 484 -31.63 -12.47 -5.68
N GLU A 485 -32.61 -12.71 -4.80
CA GLU A 485 -33.49 -13.89 -4.90
C GLU A 485 -34.14 -13.98 -6.30
N GLY A 486 -34.24 -15.21 -6.82
CA GLY A 486 -34.78 -15.47 -8.16
C GLY A 486 -33.79 -15.20 -9.31
N SER A 487 -32.52 -14.93 -9.02
CA SER A 487 -31.47 -14.76 -10.03
C SER A 487 -30.26 -15.67 -9.81
N GLY A 488 -29.45 -15.85 -10.86
CA GLY A 488 -28.23 -16.61 -10.74
C GLY A 488 -27.33 -16.56 -11.97
N LEU A 489 -26.03 -16.70 -11.74
CA LEU A 489 -25.05 -16.87 -12.81
C LEU A 489 -25.11 -18.30 -13.33
N GLN A 490 -25.39 -18.45 -14.62
CA GLN A 490 -25.63 -19.77 -15.24
C GLN A 490 -24.31 -20.45 -15.64
N PHE A 491 -24.23 -21.75 -15.48
CA PHE A 491 -23.13 -22.61 -15.96
C PHE A 491 -23.72 -23.72 -16.83
N ALA A 492 -23.14 -23.92 -18.01
CA ALA A 492 -23.44 -25.07 -18.83
C ALA A 492 -22.64 -26.30 -18.35
N PRO A 493 -23.11 -27.52 -18.67
CA PRO A 493 -22.37 -28.74 -18.34
C PRO A 493 -20.93 -28.73 -18.88
N GLY A 494 -19.96 -28.89 -17.98
CA GLY A 494 -18.54 -28.90 -18.29
C GLY A 494 -17.90 -27.52 -18.47
N ASP A 495 -18.62 -26.44 -18.19
CA ASP A 495 -18.00 -25.13 -17.97
C ASP A 495 -17.08 -25.21 -16.75
N VAL A 496 -15.95 -24.50 -16.83
CA VAL A 496 -14.98 -24.39 -15.75
C VAL A 496 -14.86 -22.93 -15.30
N VAL A 497 -14.19 -22.72 -14.17
CA VAL A 497 -13.77 -21.38 -13.77
C VAL A 497 -12.28 -21.25 -14.05
N MET A 498 -11.90 -20.16 -14.68
CA MET A 498 -10.51 -19.72 -14.72
C MET A 498 -10.35 -18.60 -13.70
N LEU A 499 -9.45 -18.82 -12.74
CA LEU A 499 -9.12 -17.89 -11.68
C LEU A 499 -7.79 -17.23 -12.03
N GLN A 500 -7.75 -15.92 -12.17
CA GLN A 500 -6.52 -15.15 -12.28
C GLN A 500 -6.22 -14.53 -10.91
N ILE A 501 -5.01 -14.71 -10.42
CA ILE A 501 -4.54 -14.15 -9.15
C ILE A 501 -3.33 -13.29 -9.45
N HIS A 502 -3.34 -12.05 -8.98
CA HIS A 502 -2.20 -11.14 -9.01
C HIS A 502 -1.51 -11.17 -7.64
N TYR A 503 -0.27 -11.66 -7.61
CA TYR A 503 0.58 -11.69 -6.45
C TYR A 503 1.59 -10.54 -6.47
N HIS A 504 1.81 -9.92 -5.31
CA HIS A 504 2.86 -8.93 -5.08
C HIS A 504 3.89 -9.46 -4.07
N PHE A 505 5.10 -9.77 -4.54
CA PHE A 505 6.16 -10.31 -3.68
C PHE A 505 7.20 -9.25 -3.33
N VAL A 506 7.38 -8.99 -2.03
CA VAL A 506 8.38 -8.00 -1.55
C VAL A 506 9.55 -8.69 -0.84
N HIS A 507 9.27 -9.49 0.19
CA HIS A 507 10.31 -10.08 1.05
C HIS A 507 10.27 -11.61 1.11
N GLU A 508 9.10 -12.20 0.87
CA GLU A 508 8.88 -13.64 0.95
C GLU A 508 7.85 -14.10 -0.09
N THR A 509 7.86 -15.40 -0.35
CA THR A 509 6.95 -16.07 -1.30
C THR A 509 6.30 -17.29 -0.62
N PRO A 510 5.44 -17.07 0.39
CA PRO A 510 4.77 -18.19 1.06
C PRO A 510 3.89 -18.95 0.06
N PRO A 511 3.75 -20.29 0.20
CA PRO A 511 2.84 -21.06 -0.64
C PRO A 511 1.38 -20.61 -0.43
N ASP A 512 0.69 -20.27 -1.51
CA ASP A 512 -0.73 -19.90 -1.50
C ASP A 512 -1.62 -21.06 -1.94
N GLN A 513 -2.73 -21.26 -1.23
CA GLN A 513 -3.78 -22.20 -1.61
C GLN A 513 -5.18 -21.58 -1.49
N SER A 514 -5.35 -20.39 -2.04
CA SER A 514 -6.62 -19.66 -2.06
C SER A 514 -7.79 -20.47 -2.64
N THR A 515 -9.00 -20.16 -2.17
CA THR A 515 -10.23 -20.92 -2.48
C THR A 515 -11.32 -20.02 -3.05
N LEU A 516 -12.02 -20.48 -4.08
CA LEU A 516 -13.27 -19.87 -4.55
C LEU A 516 -14.46 -20.73 -4.10
N VAL A 517 -15.34 -20.15 -3.30
CA VAL A 517 -16.57 -20.77 -2.79
C VAL A 517 -17.74 -20.32 -3.64
N LEU A 518 -18.56 -21.27 -4.10
CA LEU A 518 -19.79 -20.99 -4.86
C LEU A 518 -21.01 -21.55 -4.14
N GLN A 519 -22.05 -20.73 -4.04
CA GLN A 519 -23.37 -21.13 -3.54
C GLN A 519 -24.30 -21.44 -4.71
N ARG A 520 -24.90 -22.63 -4.72
CA ARG A 520 -25.90 -22.99 -5.74
C ARG A 520 -27.18 -22.18 -5.53
N ALA A 521 -27.83 -21.80 -6.62
CA ALA A 521 -29.15 -21.18 -6.56
C ALA A 521 -30.24 -22.21 -6.27
N ASP A 522 -31.30 -21.78 -5.58
CA ASP A 522 -32.51 -22.57 -5.43
C ASP A 522 -33.36 -22.46 -6.71
N GLY A 523 -33.83 -23.59 -7.24
CA GLY A 523 -34.61 -23.66 -8.49
C GLY A 523 -33.79 -24.09 -9.71
N THR A 524 -34.45 -24.19 -10.87
CA THR A 524 -33.76 -24.57 -12.12
C THR A 524 -33.20 -23.32 -12.82
N PRO A 525 -32.06 -23.41 -13.55
CA PRO A 525 -31.49 -22.23 -14.23
C PRO A 525 -32.46 -21.51 -15.17
N ASP A 526 -33.38 -22.23 -15.81
CA ASP A 526 -34.40 -21.67 -16.70
C ASP A 526 -35.48 -20.88 -15.94
N GLU A 527 -35.62 -21.05 -14.63
CA GLU A 527 -36.55 -20.32 -13.75
C GLU A 527 -35.90 -19.09 -13.12
N LEU A 528 -34.59 -18.89 -13.29
CA LEU A 528 -33.83 -17.79 -12.68
C LEU A 528 -33.49 -16.69 -13.69
N ASP A 529 -33.55 -15.45 -13.22
CA ASP A 529 -33.11 -14.30 -14.00
C ASP A 529 -31.59 -14.36 -14.15
N PRO A 530 -31.05 -14.36 -15.38
CA PRO A 530 -29.63 -14.57 -15.59
C PRO A 530 -28.85 -13.32 -15.14
N ILE A 531 -27.70 -13.58 -14.51
CA ILE A 531 -26.70 -12.56 -14.21
C ILE A 531 -25.77 -12.38 -15.41
N GLU A 532 -25.61 -11.13 -15.83
CA GLU A 532 -24.75 -10.73 -16.94
C GLU A 532 -23.67 -9.78 -16.44
N TYR A 533 -22.48 -9.86 -17.05
CA TYR A 533 -21.36 -8.96 -16.77
C TYR A 533 -20.94 -8.32 -18.09
N SER A 534 -20.88 -7.00 -18.11
CA SER A 534 -20.59 -6.20 -19.31
C SER A 534 -19.36 -5.33 -19.05
N LEU A 535 -18.38 -5.38 -19.96
CA LEU A 535 -17.18 -4.54 -19.93
C LEU A 535 -17.34 -3.33 -20.87
N TYR A 536 -16.83 -2.19 -20.42
CA TYR A 536 -16.82 -0.93 -21.15
C TYR A 536 -15.41 -0.34 -21.10
N LEU A 537 -14.68 -0.39 -22.22
CA LEU A 537 -13.27 0.04 -22.30
C LEU A 537 -13.16 1.44 -22.90
N ALA A 538 -12.17 2.22 -22.48
CA ALA A 538 -11.78 3.46 -23.14
C ALA A 538 -10.26 3.47 -23.42
N PRO A 539 -9.80 4.19 -24.46
CA PRO A 539 -8.38 4.30 -24.76
C PRO A 539 -7.63 5.02 -23.64
N ALA A 540 -6.33 4.76 -23.52
CA ALA A 540 -5.40 5.54 -22.71
C ALA A 540 -4.23 5.98 -23.61
N GLU A 541 -3.92 7.28 -23.60
CA GLU A 541 -2.82 7.88 -24.37
C GLU A 541 -2.20 9.00 -23.53
N ILE A 542 -1.02 8.75 -22.96
CA ILE A 542 -0.32 9.67 -22.06
C ILE A 542 1.10 9.88 -22.62
N PRO A 543 1.31 10.94 -23.42
CA PRO A 543 2.61 11.19 -24.05
C PRO A 543 3.65 11.66 -23.03
N CYS A 544 4.93 11.60 -23.40
CA CYS A 544 5.97 12.33 -22.68
C CYS A 544 5.75 13.85 -22.74
N THR A 545 6.14 14.54 -21.66
CA THR A 545 6.24 16.00 -21.67
C THR A 545 7.35 16.46 -22.63
N PRO A 546 7.33 17.71 -23.11
CA PRO A 546 8.36 18.23 -24.00
C PRO A 546 9.78 18.23 -23.42
N ASP A 547 9.92 18.21 -22.09
CA ASP A 547 11.20 18.23 -21.38
C ASP A 547 11.74 16.82 -21.11
N GLU A 548 10.90 15.79 -21.23
CA GLU A 548 11.31 14.39 -21.08
C GLU A 548 11.92 13.84 -22.38
N THR A 549 12.99 13.08 -22.23
CA THR A 549 13.66 12.41 -23.34
C THR A 549 13.97 10.97 -22.98
N GLY A 550 13.58 10.05 -23.85
CA GLY A 550 13.84 8.62 -23.69
C GLY A 550 13.48 7.87 -24.97
N PRO A 551 14.04 6.66 -25.19
CA PRO A 551 13.71 5.83 -26.35
C PRO A 551 12.23 5.42 -26.38
N LEU A 552 11.59 5.30 -25.21
CA LEU A 552 10.18 4.92 -25.08
C LEU A 552 9.23 6.12 -25.08
N CYS A 553 9.73 7.36 -25.17
CA CYS A 553 8.87 8.52 -25.41
C CYS A 553 8.30 8.57 -26.84
N ASP A 554 8.75 7.66 -27.72
CA ASP A 554 8.12 7.41 -29.01
C ASP A 554 7.05 6.32 -28.86
N ARG A 555 5.82 6.61 -29.29
CA ARG A 555 4.68 5.69 -29.15
C ARG A 555 4.89 4.36 -29.88
N ASP A 556 5.53 4.37 -31.06
CA ASP A 556 5.76 3.13 -31.82
C ASP A 556 6.81 2.25 -31.14
N ALA A 557 7.84 2.85 -30.54
CA ALA A 557 8.81 2.16 -29.71
C ALA A 557 8.15 1.52 -28.48
N GLU A 558 7.23 2.24 -27.82
CA GLU A 558 6.48 1.71 -26.69
C GLU A 558 5.57 0.55 -27.09
N LEU A 559 4.80 0.67 -28.18
CA LEU A 559 3.98 -0.44 -28.67
C LEU A 559 4.82 -1.67 -29.05
N ALA A 560 6.04 -1.46 -29.54
CA ALA A 560 6.97 -2.54 -29.81
C ALA A 560 7.43 -3.23 -28.51
N ARG A 561 7.71 -2.47 -27.45
CA ARG A 561 7.99 -3.00 -26.10
C ARG A 561 6.82 -3.84 -25.58
N LEU A 562 5.61 -3.27 -25.61
CA LEU A 562 4.38 -3.96 -25.18
C LEU A 562 4.14 -5.25 -25.96
N ASN A 563 4.41 -5.25 -27.27
CA ASN A 563 4.30 -6.46 -28.08
C ASN A 563 5.36 -7.52 -27.74
N THR A 564 6.55 -7.11 -27.29
CA THR A 564 7.57 -8.04 -26.79
C THR A 564 7.18 -8.63 -25.44
N GLU A 565 6.57 -7.84 -24.56
CA GLU A 565 6.24 -8.23 -23.19
C GLU A 565 4.92 -9.01 -23.09
N PHE A 566 3.84 -8.44 -23.61
CA PHE A 566 2.49 -8.99 -23.52
C PHE A 566 2.01 -9.67 -24.81
N GLY A 567 2.87 -9.72 -25.83
CA GLY A 567 2.54 -10.27 -27.14
C GLY A 567 1.68 -9.33 -28.00
N PRO A 568 1.22 -9.79 -29.18
CA PRO A 568 0.55 -8.94 -30.17
C PRO A 568 -0.81 -8.37 -29.74
N VAL A 569 -1.35 -8.81 -28.61
CA VAL A 569 -2.63 -8.35 -28.09
C VAL A 569 -2.52 -6.96 -27.45
N GLY A 570 -1.44 -6.68 -26.70
CA GLY A 570 -1.28 -5.40 -26.00
C GLY A 570 -1.30 -4.22 -26.97
N ALA A 571 -0.46 -4.26 -28.01
CA ALA A 571 -0.41 -3.20 -29.03
C ALA A 571 -1.68 -3.14 -29.91
N LEU A 572 -2.41 -4.25 -30.06
CA LEU A 572 -3.66 -4.29 -30.82
C LEU A 572 -4.80 -3.61 -30.07
N ILE A 573 -4.88 -3.74 -28.75
CA ILE A 573 -5.93 -3.12 -27.93
C ILE A 573 -5.76 -1.60 -27.91
N ALA A 574 -4.55 -1.11 -27.61
CA ALA A 574 -4.26 0.34 -27.61
C ALA A 574 -4.74 1.03 -28.89
N ASN A 575 -4.41 0.46 -30.06
CA ASN A 575 -4.86 1.01 -31.35
C ASN A 575 -6.35 0.73 -31.66
N GLY A 576 -6.88 -0.42 -31.24
CA GLY A 576 -8.26 -0.82 -31.50
C GLY A 576 -9.29 0.03 -30.76
N LEU A 577 -8.97 0.48 -29.54
CA LEU A 577 -9.85 1.30 -28.71
C LEU A 577 -10.15 2.66 -29.36
N HIS A 578 -9.18 3.28 -30.04
CA HIS A 578 -9.42 4.50 -30.82
C HIS A 578 -10.50 4.30 -31.89
N ALA A 579 -10.41 3.21 -32.66
CA ALA A 579 -11.39 2.91 -33.70
C ALA A 579 -12.78 2.63 -33.12
N MET A 580 -12.85 1.95 -31.96
CA MET A 580 -14.09 1.66 -31.26
C MET A 580 -14.77 2.92 -30.70
N CYS A 581 -13.98 3.83 -30.13
CA CYS A 581 -14.46 5.03 -29.48
C CYS A 581 -14.58 6.23 -30.43
N GLY A 582 -14.14 6.09 -31.68
CA GLY A 582 -14.17 7.16 -32.67
C GLY A 582 -13.19 8.30 -32.37
N THR A 583 -12.06 7.98 -31.72
CA THR A 583 -11.00 8.94 -31.37
C THR A 583 -9.73 8.67 -32.17
N SER A 584 -8.73 9.55 -32.05
CA SER A 584 -7.40 9.37 -32.61
C SER A 584 -6.31 9.64 -31.56
N VAL A 585 -5.09 9.16 -31.83
CA VAL A 585 -3.93 9.42 -30.97
C VAL A 585 -3.69 10.92 -30.84
N ASP A 586 -3.67 11.67 -31.94
CA ASP A 586 -3.43 13.12 -31.93
C ASP A 586 -4.45 13.91 -31.10
N GLU A 587 -5.69 13.40 -30.97
CA GLU A 587 -6.74 14.02 -30.15
C GLU A 587 -6.56 13.75 -28.66
N LEU A 588 -6.10 12.54 -28.29
CA LEU A 588 -5.99 12.13 -26.89
C LEU A 588 -4.60 12.32 -26.29
N ALA A 589 -3.55 12.32 -27.11
CA ALA A 589 -2.16 12.51 -26.70
C ALA A 589 -1.85 14.00 -26.45
N VAL A 590 -2.65 14.64 -25.58
CA VAL A 590 -2.54 16.04 -25.20
C VAL A 590 -2.50 16.12 -23.68
N LEU A 591 -1.51 16.85 -23.16
CA LEU A 591 -1.39 17.13 -21.73
C LEU A 591 -1.90 18.53 -21.41
N ASP A 592 -2.75 18.65 -20.39
CA ASP A 592 -3.05 19.91 -19.70
C ASP A 592 -2.19 19.98 -18.42
N GLY A 593 -1.07 20.68 -18.50
CA GLY A 593 0.00 20.55 -17.50
C GLY A 593 0.60 19.15 -17.56
N THR A 594 0.34 18.33 -16.55
CA THR A 594 0.74 16.92 -16.47
C THR A 594 -0.42 15.96 -16.69
N ARG A 595 -1.65 16.46 -16.90
CA ARG A 595 -2.85 15.63 -16.96
C ARG A 595 -3.22 15.20 -18.36
N ALA A 596 -3.52 13.92 -18.52
CA ALA A 596 -4.11 13.33 -19.71
C ALA A 596 -5.53 12.86 -19.40
N SER A 597 -6.41 12.78 -20.39
CA SER A 597 -7.77 12.26 -20.19
C SER A 597 -8.32 11.60 -21.44
N ALA A 598 -9.20 10.63 -21.24
CA ALA A 598 -9.90 9.95 -22.32
C ALA A 598 -11.33 9.59 -21.89
N SER A 599 -12.21 9.47 -22.90
CA SER A 599 -13.59 9.03 -22.71
C SER A 599 -14.04 8.13 -23.85
N CYS A 600 -14.99 7.23 -23.59
CA CYS A 600 -15.60 6.40 -24.61
C CYS A 600 -17.08 6.11 -24.33
N ASP A 601 -17.92 6.28 -25.36
CA ASP A 601 -19.37 6.03 -25.32
C ASP A 601 -19.71 4.64 -25.87
N HIS A 602 -20.41 3.85 -25.07
CA HIS A 602 -20.81 2.48 -25.36
C HIS A 602 -22.31 2.35 -25.41
N ARG A 603 -22.84 1.71 -26.47
CA ARG A 603 -24.26 1.40 -26.53
C ARG A 603 -24.59 0.13 -25.76
N VAL A 604 -25.56 0.22 -24.85
CA VAL A 604 -26.06 -0.93 -24.09
C VAL A 604 -26.75 -1.91 -25.03
N GLY A 605 -26.15 -3.08 -25.20
CA GLY A 605 -26.69 -4.18 -26.00
C GLY A 605 -27.61 -5.13 -25.21
N ARG A 606 -27.43 -5.19 -23.89
CA ARG A 606 -28.11 -6.13 -22.99
C ARG A 606 -28.76 -5.36 -21.83
N PRO A 607 -30.10 -5.20 -21.84
CA PRO A 607 -30.79 -4.50 -20.78
C PRO A 607 -30.87 -5.35 -19.51
N GLY A 608 -30.96 -4.69 -18.36
CA GLY A 608 -31.07 -5.34 -17.06
C GLY A 608 -30.97 -4.34 -15.93
N GLU A 609 -31.31 -4.79 -14.73
CA GLU A 609 -31.10 -4.04 -13.50
C GLU A 609 -29.63 -4.12 -13.08
N ILE A 610 -29.01 -2.98 -12.78
CA ILE A 610 -27.64 -2.91 -12.28
C ILE A 610 -27.59 -3.47 -10.86
N LEU A 611 -26.71 -4.44 -10.64
CA LEU A 611 -26.38 -5.01 -9.33
C LEU A 611 -25.02 -4.56 -8.82
N GLY A 612 -24.08 -4.26 -9.71
CA GLY A 612 -22.73 -3.89 -9.35
C GLY A 612 -22.06 -3.05 -10.45
N ILE A 613 -21.25 -2.10 -10.03
CA ILE A 613 -20.51 -1.16 -10.88
C ILE A 613 -19.04 -1.21 -10.43
N PHE A 614 -18.14 -1.32 -11.39
CA PHE A 614 -16.70 -1.39 -11.15
C PHE A 614 -15.97 -0.39 -12.05
N GLY A 615 -14.99 0.32 -11.50
CA GLY A 615 -14.08 1.19 -12.24
C GLY A 615 -12.64 0.72 -12.09
N HIS A 616 -11.82 0.91 -13.12
CA HIS A 616 -10.44 0.44 -13.14
C HIS A 616 -9.50 1.35 -13.92
N MET A 617 -8.38 1.70 -13.28
CA MET A 617 -7.20 2.39 -13.80
C MET A 617 -5.95 1.89 -13.06
N HIS A 618 -4.75 2.23 -13.54
CA HIS A 618 -3.50 1.89 -12.86
C HIS A 618 -2.97 3.06 -12.00
N GLU A 619 -1.65 3.12 -11.81
CA GLU A 619 -0.97 3.97 -10.83
C GLU A 619 -0.98 5.47 -11.17
N LEU A 620 -1.17 5.85 -12.44
CA LEU A 620 -1.24 7.25 -12.86
C LEU A 620 -2.66 7.83 -12.74
N GLY A 621 -3.66 7.00 -12.47
CA GLY A 621 -5.05 7.44 -12.37
C GLY A 621 -5.27 8.46 -11.26
N VAL A 622 -6.06 9.49 -11.54
CA VAL A 622 -6.42 10.51 -10.54
C VAL A 622 -7.92 10.79 -10.49
N HIS A 623 -8.67 10.56 -11.58
CA HIS A 623 -10.13 10.68 -11.60
C HIS A 623 -10.73 9.63 -12.54
N TYR A 624 -11.82 9.03 -12.09
CA TYR A 624 -12.61 8.07 -12.86
C TYR A 624 -14.10 8.43 -12.79
N ARG A 625 -14.83 8.30 -13.91
CA ARG A 625 -16.29 8.45 -13.93
C ARG A 625 -16.97 7.51 -14.92
N MET A 626 -18.14 7.05 -14.53
CA MET A 626 -19.09 6.32 -15.36
C MET A 626 -20.45 7.01 -15.37
N THR A 627 -20.95 7.33 -16.56
CA THR A 627 -22.21 8.07 -16.74
C THR A 627 -23.17 7.32 -17.67
N LEU A 628 -24.41 7.14 -17.22
CA LEU A 628 -25.53 6.64 -18.02
C LEU A 628 -26.20 7.81 -18.75
N ASN A 629 -26.45 7.63 -20.05
CA ASN A 629 -27.10 8.57 -20.96
C ASN A 629 -26.52 10.00 -20.88
N PRO A 630 -25.18 10.15 -21.02
CA PRO A 630 -24.50 11.44 -20.94
C PRO A 630 -25.02 12.44 -21.96
N ASP A 631 -24.97 13.73 -21.63
CA ASP A 631 -25.40 14.84 -22.48
C ASP A 631 -26.89 14.80 -22.85
N THR A 632 -27.71 14.08 -22.08
CA THR A 632 -29.16 13.99 -22.27
C THR A 632 -29.93 14.43 -21.01
N PRO A 633 -31.24 14.73 -21.10
CA PRO A 633 -32.06 14.99 -19.92
C PRO A 633 -32.17 13.81 -18.95
N ASP A 634 -31.83 12.59 -19.39
CA ASP A 634 -31.88 11.36 -18.61
C ASP A 634 -30.49 10.96 -18.08
N GLU A 635 -29.53 11.89 -18.10
CA GLU A 635 -28.17 11.68 -17.59
C GLU A 635 -28.17 11.30 -16.11
N GLN A 636 -27.42 10.25 -15.78
CA GLN A 636 -27.22 9.77 -14.41
C GLN A 636 -25.77 9.30 -14.23
N VAL A 637 -25.05 9.88 -13.28
CA VAL A 637 -23.71 9.39 -12.91
C VAL A 637 -23.88 8.09 -12.12
N LEU A 638 -23.28 7.00 -12.60
CA LEU A 638 -23.34 5.69 -11.96
C LEU A 638 -22.24 5.52 -10.92
N LEU A 639 -21.02 5.97 -11.25
CA LEU A 639 -19.85 5.93 -10.36
C LEU A 639 -18.96 7.13 -10.65
N ASP A 640 -18.48 7.79 -9.59
CA ASP A 640 -17.52 8.88 -9.67
C ASP A 640 -16.47 8.65 -8.57
N ILE A 641 -15.20 8.60 -8.94
CA ILE A 641 -14.06 8.46 -8.04
C ILE A 641 -13.15 9.66 -8.29
N PRO A 642 -13.21 10.71 -7.45
CA PRO A 642 -12.52 11.96 -7.70
C PRO A 642 -11.06 11.99 -7.26
N ALA A 643 -10.65 11.02 -6.46
CA ALA A 643 -9.27 10.79 -6.05
C ALA A 643 -9.02 9.28 -6.20
N TRP A 644 -8.62 8.89 -7.41
CA TRP A 644 -8.30 7.48 -7.70
C TRP A 644 -7.08 7.04 -6.88
N ASP A 645 -7.15 5.82 -6.36
CA ASP A 645 -6.06 5.15 -5.68
C ASP A 645 -6.00 3.71 -6.18
N PHE A 646 -4.84 3.31 -6.70
CA PHE A 646 -4.64 1.98 -7.29
C PHE A 646 -4.86 0.85 -6.28
N GLY A 647 -4.65 1.09 -4.98
CA GLY A 647 -4.90 0.11 -3.92
C GLY A 647 -6.39 -0.10 -3.63
N TRP A 648 -7.27 0.84 -4.01
CA TRP A 648 -8.70 0.83 -3.64
C TRP A 648 -9.64 0.59 -4.82
N GLN A 649 -9.65 -0.64 -5.32
CA GLN A 649 -10.47 -1.06 -6.47
C GLN A 649 -11.69 -1.87 -6.02
N LEU A 650 -12.75 -1.17 -5.60
CA LEU A 650 -13.94 -1.77 -5.02
C LEU A 650 -15.05 -2.00 -6.06
N ASN A 651 -15.91 -3.00 -5.79
CA ASN A 651 -17.19 -3.18 -6.48
C ASN A 651 -18.28 -2.41 -5.72
N TYR A 652 -19.02 -1.57 -6.43
CA TYR A 652 -20.05 -0.71 -5.85
C TYR A 652 -21.45 -1.19 -6.21
N GLN A 653 -22.35 -1.26 -5.23
CA GLN A 653 -23.74 -1.69 -5.44
C GLN A 653 -24.68 -0.50 -5.27
N PRO A 654 -25.52 -0.16 -6.27
CA PRO A 654 -26.56 0.85 -6.08
C PRO A 654 -27.55 0.46 -4.97
N THR A 655 -27.99 1.44 -4.19
CA THR A 655 -29.07 1.28 -3.20
C THR A 655 -30.42 1.24 -3.89
N ASP A 656 -30.60 2.11 -4.88
CA ASP A 656 -31.82 2.20 -5.68
C ASP A 656 -31.70 1.35 -6.94
N GLN A 657 -32.84 0.86 -7.43
CA GLN A 657 -32.90 0.13 -8.69
C GLN A 657 -32.57 1.06 -9.87
N VAL A 658 -31.52 0.72 -10.61
CA VAL A 658 -31.15 1.37 -11.87
C VAL A 658 -31.35 0.36 -13.01
N ILE A 659 -32.20 0.69 -13.98
CA ILE A 659 -32.51 -0.17 -15.13
C ILE A 659 -31.77 0.33 -16.36
N LEU A 660 -30.95 -0.53 -16.95
CA LEU A 660 -30.38 -0.32 -18.27
C LEU A 660 -31.36 -0.81 -19.35
N GLU A 661 -31.65 0.04 -20.32
CA GLU A 661 -32.43 -0.27 -21.51
C GLU A 661 -31.54 -0.51 -22.73
N ARG A 662 -32.07 -1.27 -23.69
CA ARG A 662 -31.36 -1.48 -24.96
C ARG A 662 -31.28 -0.15 -25.71
N GLY A 663 -30.07 0.30 -25.99
CA GLY A 663 -29.80 1.53 -26.73
C GLY A 663 -29.40 2.72 -25.86
N ASP A 664 -29.49 2.58 -24.53
CA ASP A 664 -28.82 3.49 -23.58
C ASP A 664 -27.34 3.61 -23.91
N VAL A 665 -26.74 4.71 -23.46
CA VAL A 665 -25.32 5.01 -23.65
C VAL A 665 -24.62 5.03 -22.30
N ILE A 666 -23.53 4.28 -22.18
CA ILE A 666 -22.62 4.34 -21.05
C ILE A 666 -21.37 5.07 -21.49
N ARG A 667 -21.00 6.16 -20.82
CA ARG A 667 -19.70 6.81 -20.97
C ARG A 667 -18.78 6.40 -19.84
N VAL A 668 -17.58 5.98 -20.20
CA VAL A 668 -16.45 5.79 -19.27
C VAL A 668 -15.45 6.91 -19.50
N GLU A 669 -15.01 7.55 -18.43
CA GLU A 669 -14.09 8.70 -18.41
C GLU A 669 -12.97 8.43 -17.42
N CYS A 670 -11.74 8.70 -17.84
CA CYS A 670 -10.54 8.53 -17.03
C CYS A 670 -9.61 9.72 -17.20
N THR A 671 -8.99 10.14 -16.10
CA THR A 671 -7.95 11.16 -16.07
C THR A 671 -6.74 10.62 -15.33
N TRP A 672 -5.57 10.86 -15.91
CA TRP A 672 -4.28 10.47 -15.36
C TRP A 672 -3.41 11.69 -15.09
N ASP A 673 -2.49 11.58 -14.14
CA ASP A 673 -1.47 12.58 -13.87
C ASP A 673 -0.07 11.99 -14.12
N ARG A 674 0.58 12.46 -15.18
CA ARG A 674 1.92 12.02 -15.57
C ARG A 674 2.97 12.32 -14.50
N ALA A 675 2.73 13.30 -13.61
CA ALA A 675 3.65 13.60 -12.52
C ALA A 675 3.84 12.42 -11.55
N LEU A 676 2.92 11.45 -11.54
CA LEU A 676 2.98 10.25 -10.72
C LEU A 676 3.88 9.15 -11.32
N MET A 677 4.33 9.31 -12.57
CA MET A 677 5.20 8.31 -13.20
C MET A 677 6.54 8.23 -12.47
N ALA A 678 6.88 7.02 -12.03
CA ALA A 678 8.21 6.67 -11.55
C ALA A 678 9.01 5.97 -12.66
N GLY A 679 10.34 6.07 -12.59
CA GLY A 679 11.24 5.34 -13.50
C GLY A 679 11.61 6.09 -14.79
N GLU A 680 11.96 5.33 -15.84
CA GLU A 680 12.37 5.90 -17.13
C GLU A 680 11.18 6.52 -17.86
N PRO A 681 11.30 7.77 -18.37
CA PRO A 681 10.23 8.39 -19.15
C PRO A 681 9.83 7.56 -20.37
N LYS A 682 8.55 7.17 -20.41
CA LYS A 682 7.92 6.48 -21.54
C LYS A 682 6.58 7.10 -21.92
N TRP A 683 6.17 6.88 -23.16
CA TRP A 683 4.78 7.03 -23.55
C TRP A 683 3.97 5.96 -22.84
N VAL A 684 2.79 6.28 -22.32
CA VAL A 684 1.90 5.28 -21.71
C VAL A 684 0.66 5.11 -22.57
N THR A 685 0.35 3.86 -22.88
CA THR A 685 -0.86 3.49 -23.63
C THR A 685 -1.67 2.48 -22.83
N TRP A 686 -2.86 2.13 -23.34
CA TRP A 686 -3.64 1.05 -22.76
C TRP A 686 -2.82 -0.27 -22.76
N SER A 687 -2.50 -0.80 -21.57
CA SER A 687 -1.83 -2.08 -21.42
C SER A 687 -1.96 -2.70 -20.02
N GLU A 688 -1.35 -3.87 -19.88
CA GLU A 688 -1.52 -4.79 -18.75
C GLU A 688 -0.56 -4.52 -17.58
N GLY A 689 0.60 -3.92 -17.84
CA GLY A 689 1.58 -3.62 -16.80
C GLY A 689 1.07 -2.55 -15.83
N THR A 690 1.39 -2.67 -14.54
CA THR A 690 1.05 -1.67 -13.52
C THR A 690 1.67 -0.30 -13.81
N GLU A 691 2.85 -0.29 -14.46
CA GLU A 691 3.52 0.92 -14.95
C GLU A 691 2.97 1.42 -16.31
N ASP A 692 2.06 0.66 -16.93
CA ASP A 692 1.24 1.09 -18.06
C ASP A 692 -0.13 1.55 -17.54
N GLU A 693 -1.09 1.85 -18.42
CA GLU A 693 -2.40 2.30 -17.96
C GLU A 693 -3.58 1.53 -18.53
N MET A 694 -4.70 1.63 -17.84
CA MET A 694 -6.00 1.17 -18.31
C MET A 694 -7.07 2.21 -18.04
N CYS A 695 -8.13 2.17 -18.85
CA CYS A 695 -9.39 2.81 -18.53
C CYS A 695 -10.53 1.87 -18.86
N TYR A 696 -11.15 1.26 -17.86
CA TYR A 696 -12.37 0.50 -18.11
C TYR A 696 -13.34 0.48 -16.95
N SER A 697 -14.55 0.02 -17.27
CA SER A 697 -15.63 -0.24 -16.34
C SER A 697 -16.20 -1.63 -16.53
N ALA A 698 -16.85 -2.14 -15.49
CA ALA A 698 -17.79 -3.23 -15.62
C ALA A 698 -19.12 -2.94 -14.93
N ILE A 699 -20.19 -3.47 -15.52
CA ILE A 699 -21.51 -3.54 -14.89
C ILE A 699 -21.96 -5.00 -14.80
N THR A 700 -22.33 -5.41 -13.60
CA THR A 700 -23.09 -6.64 -13.37
C THR A 700 -24.57 -6.32 -13.39
N THR A 701 -25.35 -7.00 -14.23
CA THR A 701 -26.80 -6.83 -14.30
C THR A 701 -27.57 -8.12 -14.05
N ARG A 702 -28.78 -7.98 -13.50
CA ARG A 702 -29.82 -9.00 -13.53
C ARG A 702 -30.76 -8.71 -14.69
N ARG A 703 -30.91 -9.65 -15.61
CA ARG A 703 -31.88 -9.50 -16.69
C ARG A 703 -33.29 -9.85 -16.18
N ILE A 704 -34.07 -8.83 -15.91
CA ILE A 704 -35.48 -8.97 -15.53
C ILE A 704 -36.28 -9.50 -16.73
N ARG A 705 -37.00 -10.62 -16.53
CA ARG A 705 -37.78 -11.30 -17.58
C ARG A 705 -39.18 -10.75 -17.79
#